data_AF-A0AAD7UDS1-F1
#
_entry.id   AF-A0AAD7UDS1-F1
#
_cell.length_a   1.000
_cell.length_b   1.000
_cell.length_c   1.000
_cell.angle_alpha   90.00
_cell.angle_beta   90.00
_cell.angle_gamma   90.00
#
_symmetry.space_group_name_H-M   'P 1'
#
loop_
_entity.id
_entity.type
_entity.pdbx_description
1 polymer ?
#
loop_
_entity_poly.entity_id
_entity_poly.type
_entity_poly.pdbx_seq_one_letter_code
_entity_poly.pdbx_strand_id
1 'polypeptide(L)'
;MVEAEKEEARRSGSDVSEAYDVSADGIVQRLIESASLATLRKICDVACELFVTTVGLVMGMGVDLGSATKANALAAALSSSSPAASISILERMDLFHAGDLSLALRKLDAPRALRSARARLAAAKKTKGKAWRRANAQQNAAKRLVEDDCAVSLPSRTCALVKEYIRSRPESFWVKEALLVSESKAWREIVDLTHPKEADFAGGWFLALQFGRRSAAMPEVVNLVVTARRETEPLGVERCAALAEAGASWDVCRTLKGVGKEATEEVRDAFVARASLDTLLWWHEELRSPRTTARILELLDRRETPTLGLGAVLQRLMFYDRVADGADAVEGISVETARTLVEALSPVAAKALRKFGGGSSGAASIVETPVVVAGDASASMDVAIRVSTIVAALLGNIADDVQLRLFNYRPVPMVASRPRDVPSVLAFAKAVAAMGATAPAAALAPIYAARHRVEWIVLVTDEEENCPARVGDEYCGFVDLARRYRDEINRHVRIALVAFREKGGDGPLAAALREAGLPLVYFRIAKKRPDLSKFQALLAALRARSDAFSADVSSRAAWLANATRTTTTRDAHRRARIKKRARAAARKDVLLRWTDDVVTRNEESGGGGEKRRGESTTSSCALGREELVGVLSFLDAKNLCVAACAGRAIQTVLVTPSLLRTLYGVVPTRVLRAGEAYGLPPLQTRVRLVERWYYGPAIEYLDASCLVLGFDCRPLGYRLVDYKHESARGLRHSGDQLDPENSAGDHTIQVDLTALPRDVHALCFTISAWTTSLGTMVSYGAPSIHLLDSAAGFDDDDDDDGDDNGPGRELCQYSFEGVDTGDHTCVFMCALRRPTPTACWKLHAVGTMGAGRADDYDAVWKHVCAWASNLPTTTTTTTISEDDDDDDEEGGIETR
;
A
#
# COMPACT_ATOMS: atom_id res chain seq x y z
N MET A 1 -24.25 -12.62 17.07
CA MET A 1 -24.08 -13.66 16.05
C MET A 1 -23.01 -14.65 16.49
N VAL A 2 -21.72 -14.28 16.54
CA VAL A 2 -20.64 -15.16 17.04
C VAL A 2 -20.94 -15.83 18.40
N GLU A 3 -21.39 -15.08 19.41
CA GLU A 3 -21.79 -15.68 20.70
C GLU A 3 -23.01 -16.62 20.60
N ALA A 4 -23.93 -16.36 19.67
CA ALA A 4 -25.07 -17.24 19.42
C ALA A 4 -24.64 -18.54 18.71
N GLU A 5 -23.69 -18.47 17.77
CA GLU A 5 -23.08 -19.66 17.15
C GLU A 5 -22.24 -20.45 18.16
N LYS A 6 -21.48 -19.79 19.05
CA LYS A 6 -20.78 -20.45 20.17
C LYS A 6 -21.77 -21.16 21.09
N GLU A 7 -22.93 -20.56 21.36
CA GLU A 7 -23.94 -21.18 22.21
C GLU A 7 -24.72 -22.29 21.51
N GLU A 8 -24.95 -22.17 20.20
CA GLU A 8 -25.51 -23.26 19.37
C GLU A 8 -24.53 -24.44 19.25
N ALA A 9 -23.23 -24.17 19.11
CA ALA A 9 -22.17 -25.17 19.14
C ALA A 9 -22.08 -25.90 20.50
N ARG A 10 -22.20 -25.15 21.61
CA ARG A 10 -22.34 -25.72 22.97
C ARG A 10 -23.59 -26.61 23.09
N ARG A 11 -24.72 -26.19 22.52
CA ARG A 11 -26.00 -26.93 22.58
C ARG A 11 -26.02 -28.18 21.69
N SER A 12 -25.32 -28.18 20.56
CA SER A 12 -25.25 -29.32 19.64
C SER A 12 -24.23 -30.38 20.05
N GLY A 13 -23.37 -30.09 21.04
CA GLY A 13 -22.26 -30.95 21.42
C GLY A 13 -21.10 -30.96 20.40
N SER A 14 -21.13 -30.09 19.38
CA SER A 14 -19.96 -29.85 18.53
C SER A 14 -18.84 -29.21 19.34
N ASP A 15 -17.59 -29.56 19.03
CA ASP A 15 -16.43 -29.07 19.77
C ASP A 15 -16.35 -27.53 19.73
N VAL A 16 -16.55 -26.91 20.89
CA VAL A 16 -16.59 -25.45 21.06
C VAL A 16 -15.22 -24.82 20.80
N SER A 17 -14.14 -25.62 20.81
CA SER A 17 -12.81 -25.16 20.40
C SER A 17 -12.70 -24.86 18.90
N GLU A 18 -13.64 -25.37 18.07
CA GLU A 18 -13.73 -25.03 16.64
C GLU A 18 -14.58 -23.79 16.35
N ALA A 19 -15.01 -23.05 17.37
CA ALA A 19 -15.65 -21.74 17.19
C ALA A 19 -14.71 -20.82 16.39
N TYR A 20 -15.09 -20.49 15.16
CA TYR A 20 -14.25 -19.78 14.21
C TYR A 20 -13.74 -18.47 14.81
N ASP A 21 -12.42 -18.38 15.02
CA ASP A 21 -11.80 -17.12 15.37
C ASP A 21 -11.86 -16.18 14.15
N VAL A 22 -12.84 -15.28 14.19
CA VAL A 22 -13.04 -14.22 13.21
C VAL A 22 -12.24 -12.96 13.55
N SER A 23 -11.29 -13.03 14.49
CA SER A 23 -10.30 -11.96 14.69
C SER A 23 -9.41 -11.80 13.45
N ALA A 24 -8.67 -10.68 13.38
CA ALA A 24 -7.68 -10.47 12.34
C ALA A 24 -6.58 -11.55 12.37
N ASP A 25 -6.09 -11.91 13.57
CA ASP A 25 -5.10 -12.98 13.76
C ASP A 25 -5.65 -14.35 13.36
N GLY A 26 -6.89 -14.68 13.75
CA GLY A 26 -7.57 -15.91 13.34
C GLY A 26 -7.69 -16.04 11.81
N ILE A 27 -8.06 -14.96 11.13
CA ILE A 27 -8.07 -14.91 9.65
C ILE A 27 -6.66 -15.11 9.09
N VAL A 28 -5.64 -14.46 9.65
CA VAL A 28 -4.23 -14.60 9.22
C VAL A 28 -3.74 -16.04 9.42
N GLN A 29 -3.99 -16.66 10.58
CA GLN A 29 -3.70 -18.06 10.85
C GLN A 29 -4.28 -18.94 9.75
N ARG A 30 -5.59 -18.82 9.48
CA ARG A 30 -6.28 -19.64 8.48
C ARG A 30 -5.78 -19.39 7.05
N LEU A 31 -5.38 -18.18 6.70
CA LEU A 31 -4.77 -17.89 5.39
C LEU A 31 -3.38 -18.54 5.27
N ILE A 32 -2.52 -18.41 6.28
CA ILE A 32 -1.17 -19.01 6.30
C ILE A 32 -1.26 -20.55 6.31
N GLU A 33 -2.19 -21.12 7.08
CA GLU A 33 -2.49 -22.57 7.12
C GLU A 33 -3.12 -23.11 5.83
N SER A 34 -3.42 -22.27 4.84
CA SER A 34 -4.08 -22.66 3.60
C SER A 34 -5.47 -23.30 3.82
N ALA A 35 -6.27 -22.71 4.73
CA ALA A 35 -7.58 -23.21 5.10
C ALA A 35 -8.52 -23.42 3.90
N SER A 36 -9.46 -24.35 4.08
CA SER A 36 -10.44 -24.72 3.06
C SER A 36 -11.31 -23.54 2.62
N LEU A 37 -11.83 -23.62 1.39
CA LEU A 37 -12.77 -22.61 0.87
C LEU A 37 -14.02 -22.50 1.75
N ALA A 38 -14.53 -23.61 2.30
CA ALA A 38 -15.66 -23.56 3.22
C ALA A 38 -15.37 -22.76 4.49
N THR A 39 -14.20 -22.95 5.11
CA THR A 39 -13.77 -22.17 6.29
C THR A 39 -13.62 -20.68 5.96
N LEU A 40 -12.86 -20.34 4.90
CA LEU A 40 -12.68 -18.94 4.51
C LEU A 40 -14.00 -18.27 4.09
N ARG A 41 -14.92 -19.03 3.48
CA ARG A 41 -16.25 -18.53 3.12
C ARG A 41 -17.11 -18.28 4.35
N LYS A 42 -17.16 -19.17 5.35
CA LYS A 42 -17.88 -18.90 6.61
C LYS A 42 -17.38 -17.61 7.25
N ILE A 43 -16.07 -17.43 7.34
CA ILE A 43 -15.48 -16.21 7.89
C ILE A 43 -15.83 -14.97 7.04
N CYS A 44 -15.81 -15.09 5.71
CA CYS A 44 -16.20 -14.00 4.79
C CYS A 44 -17.70 -13.68 4.83
N ASP A 45 -18.57 -14.65 5.06
CA ASP A 45 -20.03 -14.45 5.20
C ASP A 45 -20.37 -13.82 6.58
N VAL A 46 -19.56 -14.07 7.63
CA VAL A 46 -19.71 -13.47 8.98
C VAL A 46 -19.06 -12.09 9.11
N ALA A 47 -17.89 -11.88 8.51
CA ALA A 47 -17.03 -10.71 8.70
C ALA A 47 -16.39 -10.26 7.38
N CYS A 48 -17.21 -9.98 6.37
CA CYS A 48 -16.79 -9.76 4.98
C CYS A 48 -15.75 -8.64 4.80
N GLU A 49 -16.01 -7.48 5.41
CA GLU A 49 -15.13 -6.31 5.35
C GLU A 49 -13.81 -6.56 6.09
N LEU A 50 -13.85 -7.27 7.22
CA LEU A 50 -12.66 -7.68 7.96
C LEU A 50 -11.82 -8.64 7.11
N PHE A 51 -12.45 -9.67 6.55
CA PHE A 51 -11.80 -10.66 5.69
C PHE A 51 -11.10 -10.02 4.48
N VAL A 52 -11.79 -9.17 3.72
CA VAL A 52 -11.18 -8.49 2.55
C VAL A 52 -10.12 -7.47 2.96
N THR A 53 -10.30 -6.80 4.10
CA THR A 53 -9.26 -5.94 4.68
C THR A 53 -8.01 -6.74 5.02
N THR A 54 -8.15 -7.85 5.75
CA THR A 54 -7.03 -8.73 6.13
C THR A 54 -6.33 -9.27 4.91
N VAL A 55 -7.03 -9.89 3.96
CA VAL A 55 -6.44 -10.43 2.72
C VAL A 55 -5.72 -9.32 1.95
N GLY A 56 -6.36 -8.17 1.77
CA GLY A 56 -5.80 -7.02 1.06
C GLY A 56 -4.57 -6.40 1.75
N LEU A 57 -4.54 -6.37 3.08
CA LEU A 57 -3.38 -5.92 3.86
C LEU A 57 -2.25 -6.95 3.83
N VAL A 58 -2.54 -8.22 4.13
CA VAL A 58 -1.58 -9.34 4.07
C VAL A 58 -0.85 -9.37 2.73
N MET A 59 -1.58 -9.33 1.63
CA MET A 59 -0.99 -9.33 0.29
C MET A 59 -0.32 -7.98 -0.06
N GLY A 60 -0.89 -6.85 0.37
CA GLY A 60 -0.31 -5.51 0.16
C GLY A 60 0.98 -5.26 0.95
N MET A 61 1.23 -6.00 2.02
CA MET A 61 2.50 -6.05 2.75
C MET A 61 3.51 -7.03 2.10
N GLY A 62 3.15 -7.67 0.99
CA GLY A 62 4.03 -8.59 0.27
C GLY A 62 4.02 -10.04 0.77
N VAL A 63 3.01 -10.47 1.56
CA VAL A 63 2.84 -11.91 1.86
C VAL A 63 2.43 -12.66 0.61
N ASP A 64 3.35 -13.48 0.09
CA ASP A 64 3.05 -14.42 -0.97
C ASP A 64 2.22 -15.60 -0.43
N LEU A 65 0.90 -15.40 -0.36
CA LEU A 65 -0.04 -16.48 -0.10
C LEU A 65 0.05 -17.51 -1.24
N GLY A 66 0.11 -18.81 -0.90
CA GLY A 66 0.12 -19.86 -1.92
C GLY A 66 -1.10 -19.79 -2.84
N SER A 67 -0.95 -20.13 -4.14
CA SER A 67 -2.02 -20.04 -5.13
C SER A 67 -3.34 -20.71 -4.73
N ALA A 68 -3.29 -21.80 -3.95
CA ALA A 68 -4.49 -22.44 -3.40
C ALA A 68 -5.22 -21.53 -2.39
N THR A 69 -4.49 -20.88 -1.48
CA THR A 69 -5.01 -19.88 -0.54
C THR A 69 -5.53 -18.65 -1.27
N LYS A 70 -4.76 -18.09 -2.22
CA LYS A 70 -5.20 -16.96 -3.05
C LYS A 70 -6.52 -17.27 -3.75
N ALA A 71 -6.61 -18.44 -4.38
CA ALA A 71 -7.83 -18.90 -5.05
C ALA A 71 -9.00 -19.16 -4.08
N ASN A 72 -8.76 -19.71 -2.89
CA ASN A 72 -9.80 -19.89 -1.87
C ASN A 72 -10.31 -18.52 -1.36
N ALA A 73 -9.41 -17.58 -1.07
CA ALA A 73 -9.78 -16.25 -0.59
C ALA A 73 -10.55 -15.45 -1.65
N LEU A 74 -10.11 -15.52 -2.91
CA LEU A 74 -10.80 -14.93 -4.05
C LEU A 74 -12.17 -15.58 -4.27
N ALA A 75 -12.29 -16.91 -4.22
CA ALA A 75 -13.57 -17.60 -4.34
C ALA A 75 -14.54 -17.26 -3.18
N ALA A 76 -14.04 -17.10 -1.94
CA ALA A 76 -14.84 -16.65 -0.81
C ALA A 76 -15.41 -15.24 -1.06
N ALA A 77 -14.56 -14.25 -1.38
CA ALA A 77 -15.00 -12.89 -1.64
C ALA A 77 -15.90 -12.74 -2.90
N LEU A 78 -15.67 -13.56 -3.95
CA LEU A 78 -16.48 -13.60 -5.17
C LEU A 78 -17.83 -14.35 -5.02
N SER A 79 -17.98 -15.17 -3.99
CA SER A 79 -19.25 -15.84 -3.63
C SER A 79 -20.01 -15.16 -2.48
N SER A 80 -19.35 -14.24 -1.76
CA SER A 80 -19.97 -13.44 -0.71
C SER A 80 -21.16 -12.62 -1.21
N SER A 81 -22.09 -12.33 -0.31
CA SER A 81 -23.24 -11.48 -0.62
C SER A 81 -22.83 -10.05 -0.98
N SER A 82 -21.73 -9.53 -0.41
CA SER A 82 -21.24 -8.15 -0.53
C SER A 82 -20.61 -7.84 -1.90
N PRO A 83 -21.17 -6.91 -2.71
CA PRO A 83 -20.54 -6.48 -3.96
C PRO A 83 -19.23 -5.73 -3.72
N ALA A 84 -19.15 -4.93 -2.65
CA ALA A 84 -17.96 -4.15 -2.31
C ALA A 84 -16.76 -5.05 -2.03
N ALA A 85 -16.97 -6.18 -1.34
CA ALA A 85 -15.94 -7.19 -1.10
C ALA A 85 -15.44 -7.83 -2.41
N SER A 86 -16.35 -8.25 -3.29
CA SER A 86 -16.01 -8.82 -4.61
C SER A 86 -15.28 -7.82 -5.51
N ILE A 87 -15.64 -6.53 -5.47
CA ILE A 87 -14.99 -5.48 -6.26
C ILE A 87 -13.60 -5.16 -5.68
N SER A 88 -13.50 -4.91 -4.38
CA SER A 88 -12.23 -4.50 -3.75
C SER A 88 -11.12 -5.56 -3.83
N ILE A 89 -11.48 -6.86 -3.86
CA ILE A 89 -10.49 -7.93 -4.10
C ILE A 89 -10.09 -8.04 -5.60
N LEU A 90 -10.99 -7.70 -6.52
CA LEU A 90 -10.70 -7.67 -7.98
C LEU A 90 -9.92 -6.41 -8.41
N GLU A 91 -10.09 -5.30 -7.70
CA GLU A 91 -9.26 -4.11 -7.89
C GLU A 91 -7.79 -4.44 -7.61
N ARG A 92 -7.55 -5.22 -6.54
CA ARG A 92 -6.25 -5.74 -6.09
C ARG A 92 -5.74 -6.98 -6.85
N MET A 93 -6.25 -7.27 -8.05
CA MET A 93 -5.80 -8.40 -8.87
C MET A 93 -4.34 -8.30 -9.34
N ASP A 94 -3.66 -7.16 -9.17
CA ASP A 94 -2.20 -7.06 -9.31
C ASP A 94 -1.46 -7.99 -8.32
N LEU A 95 -2.10 -8.36 -7.21
CA LEU A 95 -1.59 -9.29 -6.20
C LEU A 95 -1.93 -10.77 -6.50
N PHE A 96 -2.70 -11.05 -7.55
CA PHE A 96 -3.24 -12.37 -7.90
C PHE A 96 -2.90 -12.74 -9.35
N HIS A 97 -2.41 -13.96 -9.60
CA HIS A 97 -2.16 -14.41 -10.96
C HIS A 97 -3.44 -14.91 -11.63
N ALA A 98 -3.47 -14.94 -12.97
CA ALA A 98 -4.56 -15.55 -13.73
C ALA A 98 -4.83 -17.01 -13.33
N GLY A 99 -3.80 -17.74 -12.89
CA GLY A 99 -3.94 -19.08 -12.31
C GLY A 99 -4.82 -19.13 -11.06
N ASP A 100 -4.72 -18.13 -10.19
CA ASP A 100 -5.48 -18.01 -8.96
C ASP A 100 -6.95 -17.69 -9.27
N LEU A 101 -7.21 -16.76 -10.20
CA LEU A 101 -8.57 -16.45 -10.68
C LEU A 101 -9.23 -17.65 -11.39
N SER A 102 -8.51 -18.36 -12.26
CA SER A 102 -9.02 -19.61 -12.86
C SER A 102 -9.38 -20.62 -11.78
N LEU A 103 -8.51 -20.85 -10.79
CA LEU A 103 -8.76 -21.83 -9.74
C LEU A 103 -9.96 -21.42 -8.85
N ALA A 104 -10.11 -20.12 -8.54
CA ALA A 104 -11.25 -19.58 -7.83
C ALA A 104 -12.56 -19.81 -8.60
N LEU A 105 -12.61 -19.44 -9.89
CA LEU A 105 -13.78 -19.62 -10.74
C LEU A 105 -14.12 -21.10 -10.95
N ARG A 106 -13.12 -21.99 -11.08
CA ARG A 106 -13.33 -23.45 -11.17
C ARG A 106 -13.89 -24.05 -9.88
N LYS A 107 -13.49 -23.55 -8.70
CA LYS A 107 -14.09 -23.96 -7.41
C LYS A 107 -15.57 -23.54 -7.35
N LEU A 108 -15.88 -22.30 -7.75
CA LEU A 108 -17.27 -21.83 -7.82
C LEU A 108 -18.10 -22.54 -8.90
N ASP A 109 -17.51 -23.00 -10.00
CA ASP A 109 -18.24 -23.75 -11.03
C ASP A 109 -18.38 -25.25 -10.73
N ALA A 110 -17.66 -25.78 -9.73
CA ALA A 110 -17.57 -27.21 -9.46
C ALA A 110 -18.94 -27.91 -9.31
N PRO A 111 -19.98 -27.32 -8.66
CA PRO A 111 -21.30 -27.92 -8.60
C PRO A 111 -21.99 -28.04 -9.98
N ARG A 112 -21.82 -27.07 -10.88
CA ARG A 112 -22.36 -27.13 -12.26
C ARG A 112 -21.60 -28.19 -13.06
N ALA A 113 -20.27 -28.19 -12.99
CA ALA A 113 -19.42 -29.16 -13.64
C ALA A 113 -19.73 -30.59 -13.19
N LEU A 114 -19.95 -30.82 -11.89
CA LEU A 114 -20.31 -32.13 -11.33
C LEU A 114 -21.68 -32.62 -11.83
N ARG A 115 -22.70 -31.74 -11.91
CA ARG A 115 -24.01 -32.10 -12.50
C ARG A 115 -23.87 -32.49 -13.97
N SER A 116 -23.11 -31.71 -14.75
CA SER A 116 -22.85 -32.01 -16.17
C SER A 116 -22.10 -33.34 -16.35
N ALA A 117 -21.07 -33.59 -15.54
CA ALA A 117 -20.31 -34.84 -15.58
C ALA A 117 -21.15 -36.06 -15.20
N ARG A 118 -22.00 -35.96 -14.16
CA ARG A 118 -22.95 -37.01 -13.78
C ARG A 118 -23.95 -37.33 -14.90
N ALA A 119 -24.49 -36.31 -15.57
CA ALA A 119 -25.40 -36.50 -16.72
C ALA A 119 -24.70 -37.17 -17.91
N ARG A 120 -23.48 -36.73 -18.27
CA ARG A 120 -22.65 -37.36 -19.32
C ARG A 120 -22.31 -38.81 -18.97
N LEU A 121 -21.98 -39.10 -17.70
CA LEU A 121 -21.69 -40.46 -17.26
C LEU A 121 -22.93 -41.35 -17.36
N ALA A 122 -24.10 -40.86 -16.95
CA ALA A 122 -25.37 -41.58 -17.07
C ALA A 122 -25.68 -41.94 -18.54
N ALA A 123 -25.49 -41.01 -19.48
CA ALA A 123 -25.62 -41.28 -20.92
C ALA A 123 -24.57 -42.31 -21.42
N ALA A 124 -23.30 -42.16 -21.00
CA ALA A 124 -22.20 -43.02 -21.43
C ALA A 124 -22.18 -44.43 -20.81
N LYS A 125 -22.96 -44.69 -19.75
CA LYS A 125 -23.06 -46.02 -19.10
C LYS A 125 -23.42 -47.14 -20.08
N LYS A 126 -24.21 -46.86 -21.12
CA LYS A 126 -24.62 -47.83 -22.14
C LYS A 126 -23.46 -48.32 -23.03
N THR A 127 -22.45 -47.49 -23.27
CA THR A 127 -21.38 -47.79 -24.25
C THR A 127 -20.04 -48.20 -23.64
N LYS A 128 -19.81 -47.99 -22.32
CA LYS A 128 -18.59 -48.37 -21.55
C LYS A 128 -17.21 -47.97 -22.16
N GLY A 129 -17.18 -47.19 -23.25
CA GLY A 129 -15.98 -46.89 -24.02
C GLY A 129 -15.21 -45.63 -23.58
N LYS A 130 -14.45 -45.05 -24.52
CA LYS A 130 -13.62 -43.82 -24.31
C LYS A 130 -14.43 -42.64 -23.75
N ALA A 131 -15.70 -42.51 -24.16
CA ALA A 131 -16.62 -41.49 -23.63
C ALA A 131 -16.92 -41.69 -22.14
N TRP A 132 -17.15 -42.93 -21.69
CA TRP A 132 -17.38 -43.25 -20.28
C TRP A 132 -16.15 -42.94 -19.43
N ARG A 133 -14.94 -43.33 -19.88
CA ARG A 133 -13.68 -43.02 -19.17
C ARG A 133 -13.47 -41.50 -19.03
N ARG A 134 -13.74 -40.72 -20.09
CA ARG A 134 -13.69 -39.25 -20.05
C ARG A 134 -14.71 -38.65 -19.08
N ALA A 135 -15.97 -39.09 -19.11
CA ALA A 135 -17.00 -38.61 -18.20
C ALA A 135 -16.70 -38.96 -16.73
N ASN A 136 -16.16 -40.15 -16.47
CA ASN A 136 -15.75 -40.58 -15.13
C ASN A 136 -14.57 -39.75 -14.59
N ALA A 137 -13.57 -39.48 -15.45
CA ALA A 137 -12.46 -38.58 -15.09
C ALA A 137 -12.94 -37.15 -14.81
N GLN A 138 -13.86 -36.61 -15.62
CA GLN A 138 -14.51 -35.31 -15.37
C GLN A 138 -15.29 -35.31 -14.06
N GLN A 139 -16.04 -36.38 -13.76
CA GLN A 139 -16.75 -36.49 -12.49
C GLN A 139 -15.79 -36.50 -11.30
N ASN A 140 -14.70 -37.27 -11.36
CA ASN A 140 -13.74 -37.35 -10.25
C ASN A 140 -12.99 -36.03 -10.05
N ALA A 141 -12.64 -35.32 -11.11
CA ALA A 141 -12.04 -33.99 -11.03
C ALA A 141 -13.01 -32.96 -10.41
N ALA A 142 -14.28 -32.97 -10.83
CA ALA A 142 -15.30 -32.10 -10.26
C ALA A 142 -15.66 -32.49 -8.82
N LYS A 143 -15.66 -33.79 -8.47
CA LYS A 143 -15.93 -34.30 -7.12
C LYS A 143 -14.88 -33.77 -6.14
N ARG A 144 -13.58 -33.84 -6.49
CA ARG A 144 -12.49 -33.27 -5.67
C ARG A 144 -12.65 -31.78 -5.38
N LEU A 145 -13.18 -31.01 -6.34
CA LEU A 145 -13.44 -29.58 -6.15
C LEU A 145 -14.73 -29.28 -5.34
N VAL A 146 -15.65 -30.24 -5.26
CA VAL A 146 -16.86 -30.15 -4.43
C VAL A 146 -16.62 -30.70 -3.02
N GLU A 147 -15.66 -31.62 -2.85
CA GLU A 147 -15.17 -32.11 -1.55
C GLU A 147 -14.46 -31.01 -0.73
N ASP A 148 -14.08 -29.88 -1.35
CA ASP A 148 -13.69 -28.63 -0.67
C ASP A 148 -14.90 -27.84 -0.07
N ASP A 149 -16.07 -28.48 0.07
CA ASP A 149 -17.33 -27.97 0.63
C ASP A 149 -17.91 -26.69 -0.01
N CYS A 150 -17.58 -26.42 -1.28
CA CYS A 150 -18.18 -25.30 -2.01
C CYS A 150 -19.57 -25.66 -2.57
N ALA A 151 -20.62 -25.41 -1.79
CA ALA A 151 -22.01 -25.60 -2.22
C ALA A 151 -22.53 -24.52 -3.20
N VAL A 152 -21.75 -23.48 -3.51
CA VAL A 152 -22.17 -22.34 -4.34
C VAL A 152 -21.87 -22.60 -5.81
N SER A 153 -22.84 -22.34 -6.70
CA SER A 153 -22.60 -22.27 -8.15
C SER A 153 -22.18 -20.87 -8.58
N LEU A 154 -21.18 -20.78 -9.47
CA LEU A 154 -20.67 -19.54 -10.07
C LEU A 154 -21.79 -18.55 -10.44
N PRO A 155 -21.98 -17.46 -9.67
CA PRO A 155 -23.08 -16.52 -9.91
C PRO A 155 -22.89 -15.73 -11.21
N SER A 156 -23.97 -15.43 -11.92
CA SER A 156 -23.92 -14.56 -13.11
C SER A 156 -23.37 -13.17 -12.81
N ARG A 157 -23.58 -12.67 -11.57
CA ARG A 157 -22.96 -11.44 -11.05
C ARG A 157 -21.43 -11.54 -11.03
N THR A 158 -20.88 -12.66 -10.58
CA THR A 158 -19.42 -12.90 -10.55
C THR A 158 -18.84 -12.91 -11.96
N CYS A 159 -19.53 -13.52 -12.94
CA CYS A 159 -19.12 -13.45 -14.34
C CYS A 159 -19.18 -12.01 -14.90
N ALA A 160 -20.14 -11.19 -14.48
CA ALA A 160 -20.22 -9.78 -14.88
C ALA A 160 -19.05 -8.96 -14.30
N LEU A 161 -18.77 -9.12 -13.00
CA LEU A 161 -17.64 -8.47 -12.31
C LEU A 161 -16.29 -8.84 -12.93
N VAL A 162 -16.08 -10.11 -13.31
CA VAL A 162 -14.83 -10.52 -13.99
C VAL A 162 -14.71 -9.90 -15.38
N LYS A 163 -15.80 -9.68 -16.12
CA LYS A 163 -15.73 -8.94 -17.41
C LYS A 163 -15.45 -7.46 -17.23
N GLU A 164 -16.01 -6.85 -16.19
CA GLU A 164 -15.75 -5.46 -15.83
C GLU A 164 -14.28 -5.26 -15.43
N TYR A 165 -13.75 -6.19 -14.63
CA TYR A 165 -12.32 -6.31 -14.35
C TYR A 165 -11.47 -6.46 -15.63
N ILE A 166 -11.86 -7.33 -16.57
CA ILE A 166 -11.12 -7.48 -17.85
C ILE A 166 -11.14 -6.16 -18.64
N ARG A 167 -12.28 -5.48 -18.75
CA ARG A 167 -12.39 -4.18 -19.43
C ARG A 167 -11.58 -3.07 -18.79
N SER A 168 -11.40 -3.10 -17.47
CA SER A 168 -10.68 -2.04 -16.74
C SER A 168 -9.16 -2.12 -16.90
N ARG A 169 -8.61 -3.16 -17.55
CA ARG A 169 -7.16 -3.37 -17.64
C ARG A 169 -6.59 -2.84 -18.96
N PRO A 170 -5.56 -1.98 -18.93
CA PRO A 170 -4.97 -1.37 -20.13
C PRO A 170 -4.22 -2.39 -20.98
N GLU A 171 -3.92 -2.04 -22.23
CA GLU A 171 -3.21 -2.93 -23.16
C GLU A 171 -1.84 -3.40 -22.63
N SER A 172 -1.11 -2.54 -21.91
CA SER A 172 0.18 -2.88 -21.28
C SER A 172 0.08 -4.03 -20.27
N PHE A 173 -1.06 -4.17 -19.59
CA PHE A 173 -1.33 -5.32 -18.71
C PHE A 173 -1.45 -6.62 -19.54
N TRP A 174 -2.18 -6.57 -20.66
CA TRP A 174 -2.37 -7.72 -21.55
C TRP A 174 -1.07 -8.14 -22.26
N VAL A 175 -0.21 -7.18 -22.61
CA VAL A 175 1.17 -7.45 -23.09
C VAL A 175 1.96 -8.22 -22.02
N LYS A 176 1.99 -7.74 -20.78
CA LYS A 176 2.69 -8.41 -19.67
C LYS A 176 2.17 -9.84 -19.45
N GLU A 177 0.86 -10.02 -19.39
CA GLU A 177 0.22 -11.34 -19.24
C GLU A 177 0.54 -12.29 -20.42
N ALA A 178 0.58 -11.78 -21.65
CA ALA A 178 0.91 -12.58 -22.83
C ALA A 178 2.39 -13.02 -22.87
N LEU A 179 3.31 -12.16 -22.45
CA LEU A 179 4.74 -12.46 -22.37
C LEU A 179 5.05 -13.46 -21.25
N LEU A 180 4.44 -13.28 -20.08
CA LEU A 180 4.57 -14.23 -18.97
C LEU A 180 3.94 -15.59 -19.31
N VAL A 181 2.74 -15.59 -19.88
CA VAL A 181 1.90 -16.80 -20.00
C VAL A 181 1.34 -16.99 -21.42
N SER A 182 2.24 -17.14 -22.40
CA SER A 182 1.93 -17.24 -23.84
C SER A 182 0.89 -18.30 -24.24
N GLU A 183 0.66 -19.33 -23.42
CA GLU A 183 -0.40 -20.32 -23.63
C GLU A 183 -1.21 -20.59 -22.36
N SER A 184 -1.58 -19.53 -21.65
CA SER A 184 -2.32 -19.60 -20.38
C SER A 184 -3.59 -20.46 -20.46
N LYS A 185 -3.45 -21.71 -20.00
CA LYS A 185 -4.59 -22.58 -19.70
C LYS A 185 -5.57 -21.88 -18.74
N ALA A 186 -5.05 -21.07 -17.82
CA ALA A 186 -5.84 -20.31 -16.88
C ALA A 186 -6.69 -19.22 -17.55
N TRP A 187 -6.17 -18.43 -18.50
CA TRP A 187 -6.98 -17.44 -19.23
C TRP A 187 -8.03 -18.11 -20.11
N ARG A 188 -7.72 -19.22 -20.77
CA ARG A 188 -8.74 -20.05 -21.46
C ARG A 188 -9.85 -20.50 -20.50
N GLU A 189 -9.50 -21.02 -19.33
CA GLU A 189 -10.48 -21.43 -18.30
C GLU A 189 -11.32 -20.23 -17.79
N ILE A 190 -10.73 -19.05 -17.59
CA ILE A 190 -11.45 -17.82 -17.20
C ILE A 190 -12.45 -17.43 -18.30
N VAL A 191 -12.04 -17.46 -19.56
CA VAL A 191 -12.91 -17.16 -20.72
C VAL A 191 -14.03 -18.16 -20.83
N ASP A 192 -13.73 -19.46 -20.77
CA ASP A 192 -14.73 -20.54 -20.89
C ASP A 192 -15.77 -20.51 -19.77
N LEU A 193 -15.43 -19.98 -18.59
CA LEU A 193 -16.33 -19.86 -17.45
C LEU A 193 -17.14 -18.56 -17.44
N THR A 194 -16.57 -17.45 -17.90
CA THR A 194 -17.20 -16.11 -17.79
C THR A 194 -17.77 -15.59 -19.11
N HIS A 195 -17.27 -16.07 -20.26
CA HIS A 195 -17.66 -15.70 -21.62
C HIS A 195 -17.46 -14.21 -21.98
N PRO A 196 -16.25 -13.62 -21.80
CA PRO A 196 -15.91 -12.31 -22.35
C PRO A 196 -15.85 -12.37 -23.89
N LYS A 197 -16.01 -11.21 -24.53
CA LYS A 197 -15.85 -11.00 -25.97
C LYS A 197 -14.44 -10.45 -26.27
N GLU A 198 -14.01 -10.48 -27.54
CA GLU A 198 -12.73 -9.87 -27.95
C GLU A 198 -12.70 -8.37 -27.58
N ALA A 199 -13.80 -7.65 -27.78
CA ALA A 199 -13.97 -6.26 -27.39
C ALA A 199 -14.06 -5.98 -25.86
N ASP A 200 -14.09 -7.01 -25.01
CA ASP A 200 -13.92 -6.80 -23.56
C ASP A 200 -12.42 -6.59 -23.20
N PHE A 201 -11.47 -6.97 -24.07
CA PHE A 201 -10.02 -6.81 -23.84
C PHE A 201 -9.47 -5.60 -24.60
N ALA A 202 -8.63 -4.78 -23.96
CA ALA A 202 -7.94 -3.68 -24.64
C ALA A 202 -7.06 -4.21 -25.79
N GLY A 203 -7.16 -3.56 -26.96
CA GLY A 203 -6.50 -3.99 -28.20
C GLY A 203 -7.17 -5.17 -28.94
N GLY A 204 -8.11 -5.89 -28.33
CA GLY A 204 -8.89 -6.98 -28.94
C GLY A 204 -8.11 -8.24 -29.37
N TRP A 205 -6.77 -8.22 -29.34
CA TRP A 205 -5.91 -9.31 -29.81
C TRP A 205 -5.69 -10.43 -28.79
N PHE A 206 -5.78 -10.13 -27.49
CA PHE A 206 -5.40 -11.07 -26.41
C PHE A 206 -6.23 -12.35 -26.42
N LEU A 207 -7.54 -12.23 -26.65
CA LEU A 207 -8.43 -13.39 -26.68
C LEU A 207 -8.11 -14.31 -27.87
N ALA A 208 -7.79 -13.75 -29.04
CA ALA A 208 -7.37 -14.53 -30.20
C ALA A 208 -6.09 -15.33 -29.89
N LEU A 209 -5.10 -14.69 -29.25
CA LEU A 209 -3.85 -15.34 -28.84
C LEU A 209 -4.10 -16.54 -27.91
N GLN A 210 -4.98 -16.40 -26.90
CA GLN A 210 -5.26 -17.49 -25.94
C GLN A 210 -5.88 -18.74 -26.60
N PHE A 211 -6.54 -18.59 -27.76
CA PHE A 211 -7.03 -19.70 -28.59
C PHE A 211 -6.11 -20.04 -29.77
N GLY A 212 -4.86 -19.59 -29.75
CA GLY A 212 -3.83 -19.89 -30.74
C GLY A 212 -3.99 -19.18 -32.08
N ARG A 213 -5.00 -18.30 -32.23
CA ARG A 213 -5.21 -17.47 -33.42
C ARG A 213 -4.22 -16.30 -33.43
N ARG A 214 -3.74 -15.92 -34.62
CA ARG A 214 -3.03 -14.64 -34.80
C ARG A 214 -4.03 -13.50 -34.97
N SER A 215 -3.68 -12.31 -34.50
CA SER A 215 -4.40 -11.06 -34.73
C SER A 215 -3.42 -10.02 -35.26
N ALA A 216 -3.84 -9.21 -36.23
CA ALA A 216 -3.02 -8.13 -36.78
C ALA A 216 -2.82 -6.98 -35.78
N ALA A 217 -3.67 -6.86 -34.76
CA ALA A 217 -3.54 -5.89 -33.69
C ALA A 217 -2.61 -6.35 -32.55
N MET A 218 -1.94 -7.51 -32.68
CA MET A 218 -1.05 -8.02 -31.64
C MET A 218 0.26 -7.22 -31.59
N PRO A 219 0.68 -6.70 -30.41
CA PRO A 219 1.94 -5.99 -30.26
C PRO A 219 3.16 -6.83 -30.70
N GLU A 220 4.10 -6.20 -31.37
CA GLU A 220 5.24 -6.85 -32.04
C GLU A 220 6.04 -7.76 -31.09
N VAL A 221 6.38 -7.26 -29.90
CA VAL A 221 7.10 -8.02 -28.86
C VAL A 221 6.39 -9.32 -28.48
N VAL A 222 5.05 -9.32 -28.43
CA VAL A 222 4.24 -10.50 -28.12
C VAL A 222 4.27 -11.46 -29.30
N ASN A 223 4.10 -10.96 -30.52
CA ASN A 223 4.15 -11.79 -31.73
C ASN A 223 5.53 -12.44 -31.93
N LEU A 224 6.62 -11.72 -31.65
CA LEU A 224 7.98 -12.25 -31.69
C LEU A 224 8.19 -13.34 -30.63
N VAL A 225 7.86 -13.09 -29.36
CA VAL A 225 8.00 -14.10 -28.28
C VAL A 225 7.12 -15.33 -28.52
N VAL A 226 5.89 -15.16 -28.99
CA VAL A 226 4.97 -16.27 -29.29
C VAL A 226 5.45 -17.08 -30.50
N THR A 227 6.05 -16.44 -31.50
CA THR A 227 6.64 -17.13 -32.65
C THR A 227 7.90 -17.90 -32.21
N ALA A 228 8.79 -17.25 -31.46
CA ALA A 228 10.00 -17.85 -30.91
C ALA A 228 9.72 -19.05 -29.97
N ARG A 229 8.61 -19.04 -29.21
CA ARG A 229 8.17 -20.19 -28.39
C ARG A 229 7.67 -21.39 -29.21
N ARG A 230 7.38 -21.21 -30.51
CA ARG A 230 6.94 -22.28 -31.42
C ARG A 230 8.06 -22.82 -32.30
N GLU A 231 9.22 -22.15 -32.33
CA GLU A 231 10.38 -22.61 -33.07
C GLU A 231 11.00 -23.83 -32.37
N THR A 232 11.34 -24.87 -33.16
CA THR A 232 11.96 -26.09 -32.64
C THR A 232 13.47 -26.00 -32.54
N GLU A 233 14.08 -25.05 -33.25
CA GLU A 233 15.52 -24.83 -33.27
C GLU A 233 15.95 -23.77 -32.23
N PRO A 234 17.23 -23.77 -31.80
CA PRO A 234 17.77 -22.67 -30.99
C PRO A 234 17.64 -21.33 -31.72
N LEU A 235 17.29 -20.27 -30.99
CA LEU A 235 17.20 -18.93 -31.57
C LEU A 235 18.60 -18.39 -31.90
N GLY A 236 18.79 -17.97 -33.15
CA GLY A 236 20.03 -17.30 -33.58
C GLY A 236 20.17 -15.89 -33.01
N VAL A 237 21.40 -15.36 -33.02
CA VAL A 237 21.75 -14.06 -32.41
C VAL A 237 20.84 -12.92 -32.91
N GLU A 238 20.56 -12.86 -34.22
CA GLU A 238 19.68 -11.85 -34.82
C GLU A 238 18.24 -11.89 -34.26
N ARG A 239 17.70 -13.09 -33.98
CA ARG A 239 16.37 -13.25 -33.38
C ARG A 239 16.35 -12.78 -31.93
N CYS A 240 17.41 -13.06 -31.18
CA CYS A 240 17.59 -12.58 -29.81
C CYS A 240 17.74 -11.05 -29.76
N ALA A 241 18.49 -10.47 -30.69
CA ALA A 241 18.61 -9.02 -30.83
C ALA A 241 17.25 -8.37 -31.13
N ALA A 242 16.50 -8.88 -32.12
CA ALA A 242 15.16 -8.39 -32.42
C ALA A 242 14.18 -8.51 -31.24
N LEU A 243 14.26 -9.59 -30.45
CA LEU A 243 13.47 -9.75 -29.22
C LEU A 243 13.83 -8.68 -28.17
N ALA A 244 15.12 -8.42 -27.95
CA ALA A 244 15.57 -7.39 -27.03
C ALA A 244 15.18 -5.98 -27.51
N GLU A 245 15.36 -5.68 -28.80
CA GLU A 245 14.99 -4.39 -29.41
C GLU A 245 13.49 -4.09 -29.25
N ALA A 246 12.63 -5.08 -29.50
CA ALA A 246 11.19 -5.02 -29.26
C ALA A 246 10.80 -4.91 -27.77
N GLY A 247 11.76 -5.01 -26.84
CA GLY A 247 11.54 -4.81 -25.40
C GLY A 247 11.15 -6.09 -24.64
N ALA A 248 11.46 -7.28 -25.16
CA ALA A 248 11.28 -8.52 -24.39
C ALA A 248 12.33 -8.59 -23.26
N SER A 249 11.90 -8.90 -22.04
CA SER A 249 12.79 -9.02 -20.89
C SER A 249 13.53 -10.36 -20.86
N TRP A 250 14.72 -10.37 -20.25
CA TRP A 250 15.49 -11.60 -20.03
C TRP A 250 14.69 -12.67 -19.29
N ASP A 251 13.87 -12.29 -18.30
CA ASP A 251 12.97 -13.19 -17.57
C ASP A 251 12.05 -14.03 -18.49
N VAL A 252 11.57 -13.40 -19.57
CA VAL A 252 10.65 -14.01 -20.56
C VAL A 252 11.42 -14.80 -21.61
N CYS A 253 12.61 -14.33 -21.99
CA CYS A 253 13.41 -14.89 -23.06
C CYS A 253 14.34 -16.04 -22.62
N ARG A 254 14.84 -16.06 -21.38
CA ARG A 254 15.73 -17.13 -20.88
C ARG A 254 15.11 -18.53 -20.84
N THR A 255 13.78 -18.64 -20.96
CA THR A 255 13.06 -19.91 -21.09
C THR A 255 12.90 -20.39 -22.53
N LEU A 256 13.35 -19.60 -23.51
CA LEU A 256 13.35 -19.97 -24.94
C LEU A 256 14.57 -20.86 -25.24
N LYS A 257 14.43 -21.75 -26.23
CA LYS A 257 15.50 -22.65 -26.66
C LYS A 257 16.67 -21.85 -27.25
N GLY A 258 17.90 -22.15 -26.83
CA GLY A 258 19.10 -21.40 -27.22
C GLY A 258 19.35 -20.09 -26.45
N VAL A 259 18.44 -19.61 -25.59
CA VAL A 259 18.58 -18.31 -24.92
C VAL A 259 18.90 -18.41 -23.43
N GLY A 260 18.64 -19.55 -22.79
CA GLY A 260 18.96 -19.75 -21.37
C GLY A 260 20.46 -19.97 -21.15
N LYS A 261 20.82 -21.17 -20.67
CA LYS A 261 22.23 -21.55 -20.42
C LYS A 261 23.08 -21.72 -21.69
N GLU A 262 22.45 -21.71 -22.85
CA GLU A 262 23.06 -21.95 -24.17
C GLU A 262 23.34 -20.63 -24.92
N ALA A 263 22.94 -19.47 -24.37
CA ALA A 263 23.13 -18.19 -25.03
C ALA A 263 24.61 -17.83 -25.16
N THR A 264 24.99 -17.39 -26.37
CA THR A 264 26.30 -16.80 -26.63
C THR A 264 26.46 -15.47 -25.88
N GLU A 265 27.67 -14.90 -25.86
CA GLU A 265 27.89 -13.60 -25.24
C GLU A 265 27.10 -12.48 -25.95
N GLU A 266 27.05 -12.50 -27.29
CA GLU A 266 26.32 -11.52 -28.11
C GLU A 266 24.81 -11.54 -27.83
N VAL A 267 24.23 -12.75 -27.62
CA VAL A 267 22.82 -12.89 -27.22
C VAL A 267 22.56 -12.24 -25.86
N ARG A 268 23.43 -12.49 -24.88
CA ARG A 268 23.29 -11.95 -23.52
C ARG A 268 23.47 -10.43 -23.52
N ASP A 269 24.45 -9.94 -24.26
CA ASP A 269 24.73 -8.52 -24.47
C ASP A 269 23.56 -7.72 -25.06
N ALA A 270 22.83 -8.30 -26.02
CA ALA A 270 21.65 -7.68 -26.61
C ALA A 270 20.56 -7.41 -25.56
N PHE A 271 20.32 -8.34 -24.64
CA PHE A 271 19.39 -8.14 -23.52
C PHE A 271 19.96 -7.19 -22.45
N VAL A 272 21.25 -7.31 -22.11
CA VAL A 272 21.91 -6.45 -21.12
C VAL A 272 21.77 -4.97 -21.46
N ALA A 273 21.92 -4.59 -22.72
CA ALA A 273 21.85 -3.19 -23.17
C ALA A 273 20.51 -2.49 -22.85
N ARG A 274 19.42 -3.26 -22.66
CA ARG A 274 18.06 -2.75 -22.44
C ARG A 274 17.43 -3.25 -21.14
N ALA A 275 18.12 -4.09 -20.39
CA ALA A 275 17.64 -4.64 -19.12
C ALA A 275 17.60 -3.57 -18.01
N SER A 276 16.62 -3.71 -17.11
CA SER A 276 16.53 -2.89 -15.90
C SER A 276 17.62 -3.26 -14.89
N LEU A 277 17.94 -2.35 -13.97
CA LEU A 277 18.89 -2.63 -12.89
C LEU A 277 18.49 -3.88 -12.07
N ASP A 278 17.19 -4.09 -11.84
CA ASP A 278 16.67 -5.27 -11.12
C ASP A 278 16.94 -6.57 -11.88
N THR A 279 16.66 -6.60 -13.19
CA THR A 279 16.91 -7.75 -14.06
C THR A 279 18.41 -8.09 -14.08
N LEU A 280 19.27 -7.07 -14.20
CA LEU A 280 20.73 -7.23 -14.23
C LEU A 280 21.27 -7.76 -12.91
N LEU A 281 20.90 -7.15 -11.78
CA LEU A 281 21.31 -7.60 -10.44
C LEU A 281 20.81 -9.01 -10.14
N TRP A 282 19.56 -9.34 -10.49
CA TRP A 282 18.97 -10.64 -10.16
C TRP A 282 19.58 -11.79 -10.98
N TRP A 283 19.85 -11.56 -12.27
CA TRP A 283 20.34 -12.57 -13.23
C TRP A 283 21.84 -12.50 -13.55
N HIS A 284 22.64 -11.71 -12.83
CA HIS A 284 24.06 -11.52 -13.13
C HIS A 284 24.85 -12.85 -13.29
N GLU A 285 24.59 -13.83 -12.40
CA GLU A 285 25.16 -15.19 -12.44
C GLU A 285 24.83 -16.00 -13.72
N GLU A 286 23.77 -15.64 -14.43
CA GLU A 286 23.34 -16.29 -15.69
C GLU A 286 23.74 -15.46 -16.91
N LEU A 287 23.74 -14.12 -16.80
CA LEU A 287 24.17 -13.22 -17.87
C LEU A 287 25.68 -13.27 -18.12
N ARG A 288 26.53 -13.45 -17.08
CA ARG A 288 28.00 -13.67 -17.16
C ARG A 288 28.71 -12.97 -18.34
N SER A 289 28.44 -11.68 -18.54
CA SER A 289 29.08 -10.85 -19.56
C SER A 289 29.71 -9.64 -18.87
N PRO A 290 30.93 -9.21 -19.22
CA PRO A 290 31.56 -8.01 -18.66
C PRO A 290 30.67 -6.76 -18.82
N ARG A 291 29.91 -6.70 -19.93
CA ARG A 291 28.94 -5.62 -20.18
C ARG A 291 27.79 -5.60 -19.18
N THR A 292 27.43 -6.75 -18.60
CA THR A 292 26.43 -6.84 -17.52
C THR A 292 26.86 -5.97 -16.34
N THR A 293 28.11 -6.11 -15.90
CA THR A 293 28.65 -5.29 -14.81
C THR A 293 28.79 -3.83 -15.20
N ALA A 294 29.37 -3.55 -16.38
CA ALA A 294 29.51 -2.17 -16.86
C ALA A 294 28.16 -1.45 -16.91
N ARG A 295 27.10 -2.15 -17.32
CA ARG A 295 25.73 -1.62 -17.33
C ARG A 295 25.15 -1.43 -15.92
N ILE A 296 25.38 -2.35 -14.98
CA ILE A 296 24.96 -2.16 -13.57
C ILE A 296 25.60 -0.89 -13.00
N LEU A 297 26.90 -0.69 -13.22
CA LEU A 297 27.63 0.50 -12.76
C LEU A 297 27.12 1.78 -13.44
N GLU A 298 26.86 1.77 -14.76
CA GLU A 298 26.26 2.90 -15.49
C GLU A 298 24.89 3.31 -14.93
N LEU A 299 24.03 2.34 -14.58
CA LEU A 299 22.71 2.63 -14.00
C LEU A 299 22.81 3.15 -12.56
N LEU A 300 23.74 2.63 -11.75
CA LEU A 300 23.99 3.10 -10.39
C LEU A 300 24.57 4.53 -10.37
N ASP A 301 25.49 4.85 -11.28
CA ASP A 301 26.04 6.21 -11.47
C ASP A 301 24.95 7.23 -11.85
N ARG A 302 24.02 6.83 -12.73
CA ARG A 302 22.78 7.58 -13.04
C ARG A 302 21.79 7.67 -11.88
N ARG A 303 22.13 7.15 -10.70
CA ARG A 303 21.31 7.11 -9.48
C ARG A 303 20.01 6.32 -9.66
N GLU A 304 19.96 5.36 -10.58
CA GLU A 304 18.87 4.40 -10.64
C GLU A 304 18.90 3.54 -9.38
N THR A 305 17.75 3.41 -8.72
CA THR A 305 17.61 2.59 -7.52
C THR A 305 16.87 1.31 -7.86
N PRO A 306 17.37 0.12 -7.45
CA PRO A 306 16.67 -1.13 -7.70
C PRO A 306 15.31 -1.13 -6.98
N THR A 307 14.30 -1.73 -7.62
CA THR A 307 12.99 -2.01 -7.02
C THR A 307 12.93 -3.41 -6.41
N LEU A 308 13.99 -4.21 -6.56
CA LEU A 308 14.21 -5.43 -5.79
C LEU A 308 14.00 -5.20 -4.28
N GLY A 309 13.35 -6.16 -3.62
CA GLY A 309 13.19 -6.14 -2.17
C GLY A 309 14.55 -6.09 -1.47
N LEU A 310 14.66 -5.31 -0.39
CA LEU A 310 15.93 -5.02 0.29
C LEU A 310 16.73 -6.29 0.69
N GLY A 311 16.06 -7.38 1.07
CA GLY A 311 16.72 -8.66 1.34
C GLY A 311 17.48 -9.22 0.13
N ALA A 312 16.93 -9.07 -1.08
CA ALA A 312 17.60 -9.45 -2.33
C ALA A 312 18.77 -8.51 -2.67
N VAL A 313 18.66 -7.21 -2.36
CA VAL A 313 19.77 -6.26 -2.55
C VAL A 313 20.94 -6.60 -1.61
N LEU A 314 20.67 -6.83 -0.32
CA LEU A 314 21.68 -7.26 0.66
C LEU A 314 22.30 -8.62 0.31
N GLN A 315 21.49 -9.56 -0.21
CA GLN A 315 21.99 -10.84 -0.72
C GLN A 315 22.95 -10.67 -1.89
N ARG A 316 22.64 -9.76 -2.84
CA ARG A 316 23.52 -9.47 -3.97
C ARG A 316 24.79 -8.77 -3.55
N LEU A 317 24.70 -7.88 -2.56
CA LEU A 317 25.86 -7.23 -1.96
C LEU A 317 26.80 -8.26 -1.30
N MET A 318 26.29 -9.16 -0.45
CA MET A 318 27.08 -10.26 0.14
C MET A 318 27.69 -11.20 -0.90
N PHE A 319 27.02 -11.40 -2.03
CA PHE A 319 27.55 -12.21 -3.14
C PHE A 319 28.75 -11.51 -3.79
N TYR A 320 28.65 -10.22 -4.13
CA TYR A 320 29.78 -9.47 -4.68
C TYR A 320 30.93 -9.33 -3.68
N ASP A 321 30.62 -9.13 -2.41
CA ASP A 321 31.60 -9.03 -1.31
C ASP A 321 32.46 -10.31 -1.18
N ARG A 322 31.85 -11.50 -1.29
CA ARG A 322 32.59 -12.78 -1.33
C ARG A 322 33.44 -12.96 -2.58
N VAL A 323 33.02 -12.43 -3.73
CA VAL A 323 33.86 -12.44 -4.96
C VAL A 323 35.00 -11.41 -4.85
N ALA A 324 34.78 -10.27 -4.18
CA ALA A 324 35.77 -9.23 -3.93
C ALA A 324 36.85 -9.65 -2.91
N ASP A 325 36.54 -10.61 -2.04
CA ASP A 325 37.51 -11.29 -1.15
C ASP A 325 38.19 -12.50 -1.81
N GLY A 326 37.76 -12.92 -3.01
CA GLY A 326 38.23 -14.13 -3.68
C GLY A 326 37.73 -15.45 -3.06
N ALA A 327 36.74 -15.40 -2.16
CA ALA A 327 36.15 -16.58 -1.54
C ALA A 327 35.29 -17.40 -2.53
N ASP A 328 34.63 -16.73 -3.48
CA ASP A 328 33.89 -17.36 -4.57
C ASP A 328 34.47 -16.92 -5.93
N ALA A 329 34.73 -17.87 -6.83
CA ALA A 329 35.12 -17.58 -8.21
C ALA A 329 33.89 -17.60 -9.14
N VAL A 330 33.63 -16.50 -9.84
CA VAL A 330 32.48 -16.37 -10.76
C VAL A 330 32.95 -15.94 -12.14
N GLU A 331 32.65 -16.77 -13.14
CA GLU A 331 32.91 -16.47 -14.55
C GLU A 331 32.26 -15.15 -14.98
N GLY A 332 33.05 -14.25 -15.58
CA GLY A 332 32.61 -12.92 -16.02
C GLY A 332 32.65 -11.82 -14.95
N ILE A 333 33.04 -12.12 -13.70
CA ILE A 333 33.17 -11.10 -12.63
C ILE A 333 34.58 -11.21 -12.02
N SER A 334 35.44 -10.20 -12.24
CA SER A 334 36.75 -10.15 -11.57
C SER A 334 36.61 -9.67 -10.12
N VAL A 335 37.62 -9.97 -9.29
CA VAL A 335 37.71 -9.52 -7.90
C VAL A 335 37.57 -7.99 -7.79
N GLU A 336 38.27 -7.24 -8.65
CA GLU A 336 38.21 -5.77 -8.71
C GLU A 336 36.83 -5.25 -9.13
N THR A 337 36.24 -5.92 -10.11
CA THR A 337 34.89 -5.63 -10.62
C THR A 337 33.84 -5.85 -9.53
N ALA A 338 33.99 -6.91 -8.73
CA ALA A 338 33.12 -7.19 -7.60
C ALA A 338 33.27 -6.16 -6.48
N ARG A 339 34.50 -5.72 -6.18
CA ARG A 339 34.75 -4.65 -5.20
C ARG A 339 34.08 -3.34 -5.61
N THR A 340 34.24 -2.95 -6.88
CA THR A 340 33.57 -1.77 -7.47
C THR A 340 32.04 -1.85 -7.33
N LEU A 341 31.46 -3.03 -7.54
CA LEU A 341 30.02 -3.26 -7.33
C LEU A 341 29.59 -3.17 -5.86
N VAL A 342 30.40 -3.64 -4.92
CA VAL A 342 30.13 -3.49 -3.48
C VAL A 342 30.14 -2.02 -3.07
N GLU A 343 31.14 -1.26 -3.52
CA GLU A 343 31.26 0.18 -3.26
C GLU A 343 30.08 0.96 -3.84
N ALA A 344 29.69 0.69 -5.10
CA ALA A 344 28.57 1.37 -5.76
C ALA A 344 27.19 1.00 -5.17
N LEU A 345 26.98 -0.27 -4.77
CA LEU A 345 25.69 -0.75 -4.28
C LEU A 345 25.48 -0.52 -2.77
N SER A 346 26.55 -0.40 -1.98
CA SER A 346 26.46 -0.20 -0.52
C SER A 346 25.69 1.07 -0.10
N PRO A 347 25.91 2.26 -0.69
CA PRO A 347 25.11 3.47 -0.38
C PRO A 347 23.63 3.31 -0.71
N VAL A 348 23.32 2.58 -1.79
CA VAL A 348 21.94 2.30 -2.23
C VAL A 348 21.25 1.35 -1.24
N ALA A 349 21.92 0.28 -0.85
CA ALA A 349 21.45 -0.66 0.18
C ALA A 349 21.27 0.05 1.54
N ALA A 350 22.22 0.90 1.95
CA ALA A 350 22.15 1.62 3.23
C ALA A 350 21.00 2.66 3.24
N LYS A 351 20.77 3.37 2.13
CA LYS A 351 19.62 4.27 1.96
C LYS A 351 18.30 3.51 2.00
N ALA A 352 18.23 2.35 1.34
CA ALA A 352 17.05 1.50 1.35
C ALA A 352 16.77 0.92 2.75
N LEU A 353 17.81 0.53 3.50
CA LEU A 353 17.71 0.04 4.88
C LEU A 353 17.21 1.12 5.86
N ARG A 354 17.77 2.34 5.79
CA ARG A 354 17.26 3.49 6.56
C ARG A 354 15.80 3.84 6.23
N LYS A 355 15.42 3.75 4.95
CA LYS A 355 14.02 3.95 4.51
C LYS A 355 13.11 2.83 5.02
N PHE A 356 13.61 1.59 5.07
CA PHE A 356 12.88 0.43 5.55
C PHE A 356 12.53 0.54 7.04
N GLY A 357 13.46 1.06 7.85
CA GLY A 357 13.25 1.36 9.27
C GLY A 357 12.36 2.57 9.58
N GLY A 358 11.62 3.11 8.61
CA GLY A 358 10.66 4.19 8.84
C GLY A 358 11.24 5.55 9.24
N GLY A 359 12.57 5.73 9.21
CA GLY A 359 13.22 7.01 9.45
C GLY A 359 12.86 7.66 10.80
N SER A 360 13.10 6.92 11.90
CA SER A 360 13.11 7.38 13.31
C SER A 360 11.89 8.15 13.86
N SER A 361 10.84 8.39 13.07
CA SER A 361 9.70 9.23 13.42
C SER A 361 8.48 8.42 13.93
N GLY A 362 8.67 7.70 15.02
CA GLY A 362 7.57 7.20 15.86
C GLY A 362 6.60 6.19 15.22
N ALA A 363 6.99 5.53 14.12
CA ALA A 363 6.23 4.41 13.58
C ALA A 363 6.27 3.26 14.58
N ALA A 364 5.10 2.78 15.03
CA ALA A 364 5.01 1.66 15.97
C ALA A 364 5.75 0.42 15.44
N SER A 365 6.48 -0.27 16.34
CA SER A 365 7.27 -1.45 15.99
C SER A 365 6.43 -2.45 15.19
N ILE A 366 6.95 -2.87 14.04
CA ILE A 366 6.22 -3.74 13.10
C ILE A 366 6.04 -5.15 13.67
N VAL A 367 6.96 -5.57 14.54
CA VAL A 367 6.98 -6.86 15.22
C VAL A 367 7.10 -6.62 16.73
N GLU A 368 6.44 -7.45 17.54
CA GLU A 368 6.57 -7.41 18.99
C GLU A 368 8.00 -7.76 19.42
N THR A 369 8.58 -6.97 20.32
CA THR A 369 9.93 -7.14 20.87
C THR A 369 9.88 -7.64 22.31
N PRO A 370 10.87 -8.42 22.80
CA PRO A 370 12.12 -8.79 22.11
C PRO A 370 12.00 -9.88 21.05
N VAL A 371 12.87 -9.83 20.03
CA VAL A 371 13.00 -10.84 18.98
C VAL A 371 14.37 -11.49 19.02
N VAL A 372 14.46 -12.82 18.88
CA VAL A 372 15.71 -13.54 18.69
C VAL A 372 15.75 -14.16 17.31
N VAL A 373 16.78 -13.86 16.53
CA VAL A 373 17.09 -14.53 15.27
C VAL A 373 18.15 -15.58 15.55
N ALA A 374 17.78 -16.85 15.47
CA ALA A 374 18.64 -18.00 15.68
C ALA A 374 19.10 -18.57 14.33
N GLY A 375 20.35 -18.33 13.95
CA GLY A 375 20.92 -18.80 12.68
C GLY A 375 21.76 -20.06 12.82
N ASP A 376 21.48 -21.04 11.97
CA ASP A 376 22.27 -22.27 11.87
C ASP A 376 23.66 -21.97 11.29
N ALA A 377 24.69 -22.43 11.98
CA ALA A 377 26.10 -22.33 11.63
C ALA A 377 26.78 -23.71 11.67
N SER A 378 26.01 -24.79 11.50
CA SER A 378 26.55 -26.14 11.26
C SER A 378 27.29 -26.22 9.91
N ALA A 379 28.11 -27.26 9.71
CA ALA A 379 29.06 -27.34 8.60
C ALA A 379 28.47 -27.22 7.17
N SER A 380 27.17 -27.45 6.98
CA SER A 380 26.50 -27.32 5.67
C SER A 380 25.74 -26.00 5.46
N MET A 381 25.75 -25.11 6.46
CA MET A 381 24.76 -24.03 6.63
C MET A 381 25.34 -22.61 6.59
N ASP A 382 26.42 -22.42 5.85
CA ASP A 382 26.95 -21.10 5.44
C ASP A 382 25.86 -20.17 4.85
N VAL A 383 24.87 -20.75 4.15
CA VAL A 383 23.68 -20.03 3.66
C VAL A 383 22.77 -19.51 4.79
N ALA A 384 22.63 -20.22 5.90
CA ALA A 384 21.81 -19.80 7.04
C ALA A 384 22.48 -18.69 7.84
N ILE A 385 23.81 -18.69 7.97
CA ILE A 385 24.58 -17.57 8.56
C ILE A 385 24.26 -16.27 7.80
N ARG A 386 24.40 -16.25 6.47
CA ARG A 386 24.08 -15.06 5.66
C ARG A 386 22.62 -14.64 5.77
N VAL A 387 21.69 -15.58 5.62
CA VAL A 387 20.25 -15.27 5.67
C VAL A 387 19.86 -14.75 7.06
N SER A 388 20.28 -15.39 8.15
CA SER A 388 20.01 -14.93 9.53
C SER A 388 20.62 -13.56 9.83
N THR A 389 21.79 -13.25 9.29
CA THR A 389 22.39 -11.91 9.37
C THR A 389 21.53 -10.86 8.68
N ILE A 390 21.03 -11.14 7.47
CA ILE A 390 20.09 -10.28 6.74
C ILE A 390 18.75 -10.16 7.50
N VAL A 391 18.22 -11.27 8.02
CA VAL A 391 16.99 -11.31 8.83
C VAL A 391 17.12 -10.38 10.04
N ALA A 392 18.21 -10.48 10.79
CA ALA A 392 18.46 -9.70 11.99
C ALA A 392 18.69 -8.21 11.71
N ALA A 393 19.36 -7.86 10.61
CA ALA A 393 19.53 -6.47 10.22
C ALA A 393 18.23 -5.81 9.76
N LEU A 394 17.40 -6.54 9.01
CA LEU A 394 16.11 -6.06 8.54
C LEU A 394 15.11 -5.91 9.69
N LEU A 395 14.98 -6.93 10.55
CA LEU A 395 14.20 -6.83 11.79
C LEU A 395 14.74 -5.73 12.69
N GLY A 396 16.07 -5.63 12.82
CA GLY A 396 16.72 -4.67 13.69
C GLY A 396 16.65 -3.21 13.25
N ASN A 397 16.10 -2.93 12.07
CA ASN A 397 15.72 -1.60 11.60
C ASN A 397 14.23 -1.27 11.85
N ILE A 398 13.37 -2.26 12.12
CA ILE A 398 11.91 -2.10 12.33
C ILE A 398 11.42 -2.50 13.73
N ALA A 399 12.35 -2.91 14.60
CA ALA A 399 12.11 -3.41 15.95
C ALA A 399 13.32 -3.12 16.84
N ASP A 400 13.07 -2.56 18.02
CA ASP A 400 14.12 -2.01 18.90
C ASP A 400 15.05 -3.10 19.45
N ASP A 401 14.48 -4.15 20.07
CA ASP A 401 15.22 -5.29 20.61
C ASP A 401 15.14 -6.51 19.68
N VAL A 402 16.22 -6.74 18.96
CA VAL A 402 16.46 -7.92 18.11
C VAL A 402 17.86 -8.43 18.41
N GLN A 403 17.98 -9.69 18.81
CA GLN A 403 19.26 -10.36 19.06
C GLN A 403 19.54 -11.35 17.94
N LEU A 404 20.70 -11.25 17.29
CA LEU A 404 21.21 -12.34 16.46
C LEU A 404 21.96 -13.32 17.36
N ARG A 405 21.74 -14.61 17.18
CA ARG A 405 22.47 -15.71 17.82
C ARG A 405 22.74 -16.77 16.79
N LEU A 406 23.99 -17.17 16.61
CA LEU A 406 24.33 -18.31 15.77
C LEU A 406 24.55 -19.56 16.63
N PHE A 407 24.24 -20.72 16.08
CA PHE A 407 24.38 -22.01 16.78
C PHE A 407 24.94 -23.09 15.87
N ASN A 408 25.68 -24.02 16.46
CA ASN A 408 25.97 -25.32 15.86
C ASN A 408 25.65 -26.41 16.90
N TYR A 409 26.61 -27.21 17.32
CA TYR A 409 26.51 -28.09 18.49
C TYR A 409 26.57 -27.32 19.83
N ARG A 410 26.91 -26.02 19.78
CA ARG A 410 26.97 -25.09 20.91
C ARG A 410 26.55 -23.68 20.46
N PRO A 411 26.29 -22.74 21.39
CA PRO A 411 26.13 -21.34 21.03
C PRO A 411 27.44 -20.83 20.42
N VAL A 412 27.37 -20.17 19.26
CA VAL A 412 28.54 -19.52 18.66
C VAL A 412 28.75 -18.19 19.37
N PRO A 413 29.96 -17.91 19.90
CA PRO A 413 30.26 -16.60 20.49
C PRO A 413 30.00 -15.47 19.49
N MET A 414 29.26 -14.45 19.90
CA MET A 414 28.94 -13.32 19.03
C MET A 414 30.09 -12.33 18.98
N VAL A 415 30.42 -11.87 17.78
CA VAL A 415 31.21 -10.65 17.57
C VAL A 415 30.36 -9.46 18.06
N ALA A 416 30.98 -8.51 18.76
CA ALA A 416 30.30 -7.64 19.73
C ALA A 416 29.24 -6.66 19.17
N SER A 417 29.08 -6.51 17.85
CA SER A 417 28.14 -5.59 17.22
C SER A 417 26.99 -6.31 16.50
N ARG A 418 25.74 -6.00 16.90
CA ARG A 418 24.51 -6.40 16.18
C ARG A 418 24.51 -5.78 14.78
N PRO A 419 24.32 -6.57 13.70
CA PRO A 419 24.24 -6.01 12.36
C PRO A 419 23.00 -5.11 12.24
N ARG A 420 23.22 -3.82 11.99
CA ARG A 420 22.16 -2.79 11.85
C ARG A 420 22.31 -1.95 10.59
N ASP A 421 23.49 -1.92 10.00
CA ASP A 421 23.84 -1.21 8.78
C ASP A 421 24.51 -2.15 7.77
N VAL A 422 24.81 -1.63 6.58
CA VAL A 422 25.44 -2.42 5.51
C VAL A 422 26.85 -2.91 5.88
N PRO A 423 27.78 -2.07 6.39
CA PRO A 423 29.11 -2.54 6.81
C PRO A 423 29.07 -3.65 7.86
N SER A 424 28.25 -3.51 8.91
CA SER A 424 28.13 -4.53 9.97
C SER A 424 27.50 -5.83 9.45
N VAL A 425 26.57 -5.76 8.48
CA VAL A 425 26.02 -6.95 7.80
C VAL A 425 27.09 -7.71 7.02
N LEU A 426 27.96 -7.01 6.28
CA LEU A 426 29.05 -7.64 5.52
C LEU A 426 30.13 -8.20 6.46
N ALA A 427 30.62 -7.38 7.41
CA ALA A 427 31.65 -7.77 8.36
C ALA A 427 31.24 -8.99 9.21
N PHE A 428 29.98 -9.03 9.68
CA PHE A 428 29.47 -10.16 10.45
C PHE A 428 29.40 -11.45 9.60
N ALA A 429 28.98 -11.34 8.33
CA ALA A 429 28.92 -12.48 7.42
C ALA A 429 30.30 -13.06 7.05
N LYS A 430 31.37 -12.24 7.08
CA LYS A 430 32.77 -12.70 6.92
C LYS A 430 33.32 -13.34 8.19
N ALA A 431 32.96 -12.82 9.37
CA ALA A 431 33.57 -13.20 10.64
C ALA A 431 33.17 -14.59 11.16
N VAL A 432 32.13 -15.23 10.61
CA VAL A 432 31.62 -16.52 11.12
C VAL A 432 31.61 -17.59 10.04
N ALA A 433 32.36 -18.67 10.27
CA ALA A 433 32.38 -19.86 9.43
C ALA A 433 31.37 -20.93 9.91
N ALA A 434 30.77 -21.62 8.95
CA ALA A 434 29.91 -22.78 9.19
C ALA A 434 30.74 -24.00 9.62
N MET A 435 30.47 -24.57 10.80
CA MET A 435 31.23 -25.72 11.33
C MET A 435 30.43 -26.56 12.34
N GLY A 436 30.77 -27.85 12.42
CA GLY A 436 30.22 -28.76 13.43
C GLY A 436 28.79 -29.26 13.13
N ALA A 437 28.19 -29.87 14.14
CA ALA A 437 26.85 -30.47 14.09
C ALA A 437 25.73 -29.46 14.37
N THR A 438 24.47 -29.90 14.35
CA THR A 438 23.27 -29.06 14.32
C THR A 438 22.42 -29.28 15.57
N ALA A 439 22.48 -28.34 16.52
CA ALA A 439 21.68 -28.32 17.75
C ALA A 439 20.97 -26.96 17.92
N PRO A 440 19.77 -26.75 17.33
CA PRO A 440 19.03 -25.49 17.44
C PRO A 440 18.71 -25.09 18.89
N ALA A 441 18.59 -26.06 19.80
CA ALA A 441 18.49 -25.83 21.24
C ALA A 441 19.61 -24.94 21.80
N ALA A 442 20.81 -24.95 21.20
CA ALA A 442 21.94 -24.16 21.66
C ALA A 442 21.76 -22.65 21.47
N ALA A 443 20.90 -22.22 20.54
CA ALA A 443 20.54 -20.79 20.42
C ALA A 443 19.64 -20.32 21.58
N LEU A 444 18.75 -21.20 22.04
CA LEU A 444 17.74 -20.90 23.07
C LEU A 444 18.27 -21.13 24.50
N ALA A 445 19.19 -22.06 24.70
CA ALA A 445 19.71 -22.43 26.03
C ALA A 445 20.24 -21.23 26.85
N PRO A 446 21.01 -20.26 26.30
CA PRO A 446 21.45 -19.09 27.06
C PRO A 446 20.30 -18.15 27.46
N ILE A 447 19.27 -18.03 26.63
CA ILE A 447 18.09 -17.18 26.88
C ILE A 447 17.23 -17.81 27.98
N TYR A 448 17.04 -19.13 27.91
CA TYR A 448 16.35 -19.92 28.93
C TYR A 448 17.07 -19.83 30.28
N ALA A 449 18.38 -20.05 30.31
CA ALA A 449 19.19 -19.96 31.52
C ALA A 449 19.17 -18.55 32.16
N ALA A 450 19.17 -17.50 31.33
CA ALA A 450 19.04 -16.12 31.78
C ALA A 450 17.59 -15.72 32.14
N ARG A 451 16.60 -16.61 31.99
CA ARG A 451 15.15 -16.32 32.13
C ARG A 451 14.68 -15.10 31.31
N HIS A 452 15.38 -14.79 30.22
CA HIS A 452 15.12 -13.59 29.42
C HIS A 452 13.88 -13.82 28.53
N ARG A 453 12.87 -12.98 28.67
CA ARG A 453 11.61 -13.04 27.92
C ARG A 453 11.80 -12.53 26.49
N VAL A 454 11.36 -13.32 25.51
CA VAL A 454 11.30 -12.95 24.08
C VAL A 454 9.92 -13.28 23.54
N GLU A 455 9.39 -12.44 22.65
CA GLU A 455 8.09 -12.67 22.00
C GLU A 455 8.25 -13.54 20.75
N TRP A 456 9.37 -13.40 20.04
CA TRP A 456 9.66 -14.14 18.80
C TRP A 456 10.99 -14.87 18.82
N ILE A 457 10.98 -16.13 18.39
CA ILE A 457 12.16 -16.91 18.04
C ILE A 457 12.12 -17.19 16.54
N VAL A 458 12.94 -16.48 15.76
CA VAL A 458 13.09 -16.66 14.31
C VAL A 458 14.26 -17.60 14.04
N LEU A 459 13.97 -18.89 13.90
CA LEU A 459 14.94 -19.95 13.65
C LEU A 459 15.21 -20.12 12.14
N VAL A 460 16.48 -20.16 11.74
CA VAL A 460 16.93 -20.20 10.34
C VAL A 460 17.85 -21.40 10.14
N THR A 461 17.36 -22.50 9.56
CA THR A 461 18.02 -23.83 9.50
C THR A 461 17.50 -24.67 8.31
N ASP A 462 18.12 -25.80 7.99
CA ASP A 462 17.54 -26.80 7.06
C ASP A 462 16.67 -27.87 7.75
N GLU A 463 16.50 -27.75 9.08
CA GLU A 463 15.71 -28.62 9.97
C GLU A 463 16.40 -29.95 10.37
N GLU A 464 17.67 -30.17 10.02
CA GLU A 464 18.40 -31.42 10.31
C GLU A 464 19.05 -31.42 11.71
N GLU A 465 18.25 -31.26 12.77
CA GLU A 465 18.72 -31.41 14.17
C GLU A 465 19.27 -32.83 14.41
N ASN A 466 20.55 -32.93 14.75
CA ASN A 466 21.30 -34.19 14.82
C ASN A 466 22.10 -34.38 16.12
N CYS A 467 22.10 -33.39 17.01
CA CYS A 467 22.58 -33.52 18.38
C CYS A 467 21.81 -32.58 19.33
N PRO A 468 21.60 -32.98 20.60
CA PRO A 468 20.99 -32.11 21.61
C PRO A 468 21.99 -31.06 22.12
N ALA A 469 21.48 -29.93 22.62
CA ALA A 469 22.32 -28.93 23.29
C ALA A 469 22.34 -29.12 24.80
N ARG A 470 23.43 -28.71 25.46
CA ARG A 470 23.52 -28.69 26.93
C ARG A 470 22.71 -27.53 27.51
N VAL A 471 21.81 -27.83 28.44
CA VAL A 471 20.96 -26.88 29.18
C VAL A 471 21.13 -27.16 30.67
N GLY A 472 22.00 -26.38 31.33
CA GLY A 472 22.46 -26.73 32.69
C GLY A 472 23.26 -28.04 32.66
N ASP A 473 22.78 -29.07 33.35
CA ASP A 473 23.39 -30.40 33.38
C ASP A 473 22.67 -31.44 32.51
N GLU A 474 21.56 -31.05 31.87
CA GLU A 474 20.82 -31.91 30.93
C GLU A 474 21.24 -31.65 29.48
N TYR A 475 20.98 -32.62 28.61
CA TYR A 475 20.99 -32.46 27.16
C TYR A 475 19.56 -32.45 26.63
N CYS A 476 19.19 -31.44 25.85
CA CYS A 476 17.82 -31.20 25.41
C CYS A 476 17.78 -30.87 23.91
N GLY A 477 16.79 -31.42 23.19
CA GLY A 477 16.47 -31.03 21.81
C GLY A 477 15.65 -29.75 21.76
N PHE A 478 15.58 -29.09 20.59
CA PHE A 478 14.98 -27.76 20.48
C PHE A 478 13.49 -27.74 20.86
N VAL A 479 12.73 -28.74 20.44
CA VAL A 479 11.27 -28.80 20.68
C VAL A 479 10.96 -28.89 22.18
N ASP A 480 11.71 -29.69 22.93
CA ASP A 480 11.50 -29.85 24.37
C ASP A 480 11.96 -28.61 25.15
N LEU A 481 13.08 -27.99 24.76
CA LEU A 481 13.50 -26.72 25.34
C LEU A 481 12.51 -25.58 25.01
N ALA A 482 11.94 -25.56 23.81
CA ALA A 482 10.93 -24.58 23.41
C ALA A 482 9.60 -24.77 24.18
N ARG A 483 9.18 -26.01 24.45
CA ARG A 483 8.07 -26.32 25.37
C ARG A 483 8.34 -25.77 26.77
N ARG A 484 9.49 -26.13 27.37
CA ARG A 484 9.90 -25.63 28.71
C ARG A 484 9.96 -24.10 28.74
N TYR A 485 10.52 -23.46 27.70
CA TYR A 485 10.61 -22.00 27.58
C TYR A 485 9.21 -21.35 27.52
N ARG A 486 8.29 -21.90 26.71
CA ARG A 486 6.90 -21.42 26.65
C ARG A 486 6.22 -21.55 28.02
N ASP A 487 6.34 -22.71 28.64
CA ASP A 487 5.56 -23.05 29.83
C ASP A 487 6.11 -22.39 31.11
N GLU A 488 7.42 -22.10 31.18
CA GLU A 488 8.07 -21.50 32.34
C GLU A 488 8.46 -20.00 32.21
N ILE A 489 8.60 -19.45 30.99
CA ILE A 489 9.15 -18.09 30.77
C ILE A 489 8.20 -17.19 29.98
N ASN A 490 7.73 -17.62 28.81
CA ASN A 490 6.75 -16.85 28.03
C ASN A 490 5.71 -17.73 27.34
N ARG A 491 4.52 -17.81 27.93
CA ARG A 491 3.38 -18.56 27.40
C ARG A 491 2.93 -18.11 26.01
N HIS A 492 3.27 -16.87 25.64
CA HIS A 492 2.89 -16.26 24.37
C HIS A 492 4.01 -16.27 23.32
N VAL A 493 5.16 -16.91 23.60
CA VAL A 493 6.28 -17.01 22.64
C VAL A 493 5.83 -17.62 21.31
N ARG A 494 6.23 -17.00 20.21
CA ARG A 494 5.93 -17.41 18.85
C ARG A 494 7.22 -17.82 18.13
N ILE A 495 7.15 -18.87 17.33
CA ILE A 495 8.30 -19.39 16.58
C ILE A 495 8.08 -19.12 15.10
N ALA A 496 9.07 -18.55 14.42
CA ALA A 496 9.11 -18.48 12.97
C ALA A 496 10.28 -19.32 12.47
N LEU A 497 10.02 -20.26 11.56
CA LEU A 497 11.01 -21.21 11.06
C LEU A 497 11.27 -20.96 9.57
N VAL A 498 12.44 -20.39 9.27
CA VAL A 498 12.97 -20.18 7.93
C VAL A 498 13.75 -21.44 7.52
N ALA A 499 13.09 -22.32 6.76
CA ALA A 499 13.57 -23.66 6.42
C ALA A 499 14.16 -23.76 5.01
N PHE A 500 15.40 -24.24 4.88
CA PHE A 500 16.07 -24.44 3.58
C PHE A 500 15.72 -25.79 2.94
N ARG A 501 14.59 -25.89 2.21
CA ARG A 501 14.12 -27.16 1.62
C ARG A 501 13.68 -27.03 0.17
N GLU A 502 14.05 -28.01 -0.67
CA GLU A 502 13.75 -28.02 -2.12
C GLU A 502 12.37 -28.64 -2.47
N LYS A 503 11.79 -29.48 -1.61
CA LYS A 503 10.53 -30.21 -1.87
C LYS A 503 9.47 -29.96 -0.80
N GLY A 504 8.21 -30.22 -1.16
CA GLY A 504 7.03 -29.89 -0.34
C GLY A 504 6.84 -30.75 0.90
N GLY A 505 5.92 -30.30 1.77
CA GLY A 505 5.69 -30.85 3.11
C GLY A 505 6.46 -30.10 4.20
N ASP A 506 6.06 -30.28 5.45
CA ASP A 506 6.83 -29.82 6.61
C ASP A 506 8.15 -30.62 6.71
N GLY A 507 9.17 -30.04 7.33
CA GLY A 507 10.34 -30.80 7.75
C GLY A 507 10.14 -31.44 9.13
N PRO A 508 11.10 -32.24 9.60
CA PRO A 508 10.96 -32.97 10.86
C PRO A 508 10.80 -32.02 12.05
N LEU A 509 11.55 -30.90 12.07
CA LEU A 509 11.45 -29.90 13.12
C LEU A 509 10.11 -29.15 13.06
N ALA A 510 9.66 -28.72 11.87
CA ALA A 510 8.37 -28.07 11.69
C ALA A 510 7.18 -28.97 12.06
N ALA A 511 7.29 -30.28 11.82
CA ALA A 511 6.28 -31.26 12.23
C ALA A 511 6.26 -31.43 13.75
N ALA A 512 7.42 -31.64 14.38
CA ALA A 512 7.54 -31.82 15.83
C ALA A 512 7.13 -30.57 16.63
N LEU A 513 7.40 -29.35 16.12
CA LEU A 513 6.92 -28.10 16.71
C LEU A 513 5.38 -27.98 16.66
N ARG A 514 4.73 -28.44 15.57
CA ARG A 514 3.26 -28.47 15.49
C ARG A 514 2.66 -29.54 16.39
N GLU A 515 3.27 -30.73 16.45
CA GLU A 515 2.89 -31.80 17.39
C GLU A 515 3.03 -31.35 18.86
N ALA A 516 3.99 -30.47 19.17
CA ALA A 516 4.14 -29.82 20.46
C ALA A 516 3.10 -28.73 20.78
N GLY A 517 2.21 -28.38 19.84
CA GLY A 517 1.27 -27.26 19.98
C GLY A 517 2.00 -25.92 20.14
N LEU A 518 3.19 -25.75 19.54
CA LEU A 518 3.93 -24.50 19.56
C LEU A 518 3.48 -23.60 18.39
N PRO A 519 3.16 -22.31 18.61
CA PRO A 519 2.78 -21.40 17.52
C PRO A 519 3.91 -21.25 16.49
N LEU A 520 3.67 -21.72 15.26
CA LEU A 520 4.68 -21.81 14.22
C LEU A 520 4.29 -21.04 12.94
N VAL A 521 5.12 -20.06 12.56
CA VAL A 521 5.15 -19.45 11.23
C VAL A 521 6.21 -20.17 10.39
N TYR A 522 5.80 -21.09 9.51
CA TYR A 522 6.73 -21.87 8.68
C TYR A 522 6.98 -21.19 7.32
N PHE A 523 8.25 -20.99 6.98
CA PHE A 523 8.68 -20.24 5.80
C PHE A 523 9.76 -20.99 5.02
N ARG A 524 9.42 -21.51 3.83
CA ARG A 524 10.34 -22.35 3.04
C ARG A 524 11.15 -21.53 2.01
N ILE A 525 12.47 -21.68 2.06
CA ILE A 525 13.43 -21.09 1.13
C ILE A 525 14.21 -22.21 0.41
N ALA A 526 14.63 -22.00 -0.84
CA ALA A 526 15.47 -22.97 -1.56
C ALA A 526 16.93 -22.94 -1.05
N LYS A 527 17.52 -24.09 -0.71
CA LYS A 527 18.88 -24.19 -0.12
C LYS A 527 19.98 -23.60 -1.03
N LYS A 528 19.91 -23.82 -2.35
CA LYS A 528 20.96 -23.42 -3.32
C LYS A 528 20.92 -21.96 -3.77
N ARG A 529 19.72 -21.40 -3.92
CA ARG A 529 19.48 -20.01 -4.32
C ARG A 529 18.35 -19.48 -3.42
N PRO A 530 18.66 -19.01 -2.20
CA PRO A 530 17.64 -18.49 -1.31
C PRO A 530 17.02 -17.25 -1.94
N ASP A 531 15.68 -17.20 -1.99
CA ASP A 531 14.96 -16.10 -2.59
C ASP A 531 14.54 -15.10 -1.49
N LEU A 532 15.44 -14.15 -1.20
CA LEU A 532 15.18 -13.13 -0.18
C LEU A 532 14.27 -12.00 -0.65
N SER A 533 13.76 -12.02 -1.89
CA SER A 533 12.63 -11.15 -2.27
C SER A 533 11.39 -11.50 -1.43
N LYS A 534 11.22 -12.79 -1.12
CA LYS A 534 10.15 -13.31 -0.28
C LYS A 534 10.32 -12.96 1.20
N PHE A 535 11.44 -12.38 1.63
CA PHE A 535 11.60 -11.98 3.02
C PHE A 535 10.56 -10.95 3.49
N GLN A 536 10.04 -10.13 2.57
CA GLN A 536 8.88 -9.27 2.86
C GLN A 536 7.67 -10.10 3.32
N ALA A 537 7.45 -11.28 2.73
CA ALA A 537 6.38 -12.19 3.17
C ALA A 537 6.62 -12.76 4.58
N LEU A 538 7.87 -12.96 5.01
CA LEU A 538 8.17 -13.32 6.40
C LEU A 538 7.84 -12.15 7.33
N LEU A 539 8.37 -10.95 7.07
CA LEU A 539 8.13 -9.78 7.91
C LEU A 539 6.65 -9.42 8.00
N ALA A 540 5.94 -9.55 6.89
CA ALA A 540 4.52 -9.30 6.82
C ALA A 540 3.71 -10.43 7.49
N ALA A 541 4.18 -11.68 7.49
CA ALA A 541 3.60 -12.75 8.31
C ALA A 541 3.85 -12.53 9.82
N LEU A 542 5.04 -12.04 10.22
CA LEU A 542 5.32 -11.64 11.61
C LEU A 542 4.43 -10.47 12.04
N ARG A 543 4.34 -9.41 11.22
CA ARG A 543 3.45 -8.26 11.45
C ARG A 543 1.99 -8.70 11.53
N ALA A 544 1.55 -9.62 10.67
CA ALA A 544 0.16 -10.05 10.64
C ALA A 544 -0.30 -10.76 11.93
N ARG A 545 0.63 -11.07 12.84
CA ARG A 545 0.40 -11.62 14.19
C ARG A 545 0.50 -10.59 15.31
N SER A 546 0.83 -9.34 14.99
CA SER A 546 0.93 -8.29 16.01
C SER A 546 -0.41 -7.70 16.38
N ASP A 547 -0.55 -7.29 17.64
CA ASP A 547 -1.73 -6.56 18.11
C ASP A 547 -1.94 -5.26 17.31
N ALA A 548 -0.85 -4.61 16.89
CA ALA A 548 -0.88 -3.43 16.03
C ALA A 548 -1.52 -3.71 14.66
N PHE A 549 -1.23 -4.85 14.03
CA PHE A 549 -1.90 -5.26 12.80
C PHE A 549 -3.38 -5.56 13.02
N SER A 550 -3.74 -6.21 14.12
CA SER A 550 -5.14 -6.47 14.46
C SER A 550 -5.94 -5.17 14.65
N ALA A 551 -5.32 -4.13 15.23
CA ALA A 551 -5.90 -2.79 15.33
C ALA A 551 -6.03 -2.10 13.95
N ASP A 552 -4.98 -2.13 13.12
CA ASP A 552 -4.98 -1.60 11.74
C ASP A 552 -6.12 -2.21 10.89
N VAL A 553 -6.24 -3.53 10.92
CA VAL A 553 -7.28 -4.30 10.20
C VAL A 553 -8.66 -3.90 10.70
N SER A 554 -8.87 -3.87 12.03
CA SER A 554 -10.17 -3.54 12.63
C SER A 554 -10.62 -2.12 12.27
N SER A 555 -9.70 -1.15 12.31
CA SER A 555 -9.94 0.24 11.91
C SER A 555 -10.36 0.36 10.44
N ARG A 556 -9.62 -0.27 9.52
CA ARG A 556 -9.92 -0.24 8.08
C ARG A 556 -11.18 -1.02 7.71
N ALA A 557 -11.47 -2.12 8.40
CA ALA A 557 -12.70 -2.88 8.22
C ALA A 557 -13.94 -2.09 8.66
N ALA A 558 -13.86 -1.39 9.80
CA ALA A 558 -14.91 -0.47 10.24
C ALA A 558 -15.13 0.67 9.22
N TRP A 559 -14.06 1.19 8.62
CA TRP A 559 -14.16 2.16 7.53
C TRP A 559 -14.85 1.59 6.28
N LEU A 560 -14.47 0.40 5.81
CA LEU A 560 -15.12 -0.27 4.67
C LEU A 560 -16.60 -0.57 4.92
N ALA A 561 -16.97 -0.97 6.13
CA ALA A 561 -18.37 -1.19 6.50
C ALA A 561 -19.18 0.11 6.40
N ASN A 562 -18.61 1.24 6.82
CA ASN A 562 -19.25 2.56 6.70
C ASN A 562 -19.32 3.06 5.24
N ALA A 563 -18.28 2.82 4.44
CA ALA A 563 -18.27 3.13 3.01
C ALA A 563 -19.32 2.30 2.23
N THR A 564 -19.47 1.02 2.57
CA THR A 564 -20.46 0.11 1.95
C THR A 564 -21.89 0.53 2.29
N ARG A 565 -22.15 0.90 3.56
CA ARG A 565 -23.45 1.45 4.00
C ARG A 565 -23.82 2.71 3.22
N THR A 566 -22.94 3.72 3.21
CA THR A 566 -23.21 5.00 2.53
C THR A 566 -23.39 4.86 1.02
N THR A 567 -22.61 3.99 0.37
CA THR A 567 -22.76 3.70 -1.07
C THR A 567 -24.09 3.01 -1.36
N THR A 568 -24.48 2.02 -0.55
CA THR A 568 -25.76 1.31 -0.70
C THR A 568 -26.95 2.26 -0.55
N THR A 569 -26.92 3.19 0.41
CA THR A 569 -27.96 4.21 0.58
C THR A 569 -28.01 5.17 -0.62
N ARG A 570 -26.87 5.64 -1.12
CA ARG A 570 -26.81 6.50 -2.31
C ARG A 570 -27.31 5.80 -3.57
N ASP A 571 -26.95 4.54 -3.77
CA ASP A 571 -27.36 3.77 -4.94
C ASP A 571 -28.83 3.36 -4.87
N ALA A 572 -29.38 3.11 -3.67
CA ALA A 572 -30.81 2.98 -3.44
C ALA A 572 -31.57 4.28 -3.78
N HIS A 573 -31.08 5.45 -3.32
CA HIS A 573 -31.64 6.75 -3.72
C HIS A 573 -31.52 7.01 -5.22
N ARG A 574 -30.40 6.64 -5.86
CA ARG A 574 -30.20 6.76 -7.31
C ARG A 574 -31.20 5.90 -8.08
N ARG A 575 -31.35 4.61 -7.72
CA ARG A 575 -32.36 3.72 -8.30
C ARG A 575 -33.79 4.20 -8.04
N ALA A 576 -34.07 4.78 -6.88
CA ALA A 576 -35.36 5.41 -6.59
C ALA A 576 -35.60 6.66 -7.46
N ARG A 577 -34.61 7.54 -7.64
CA ARG A 577 -34.70 8.71 -8.55
C ARG A 577 -34.86 8.28 -10.01
N ILE A 578 -34.16 7.24 -10.47
CA ILE A 578 -34.32 6.67 -11.82
C ILE A 578 -35.72 6.09 -11.99
N LYS A 579 -36.23 5.28 -11.04
CA LYS A 579 -37.63 4.79 -11.07
C LYS A 579 -38.65 5.93 -11.01
N LYS A 580 -38.40 7.00 -10.24
CA LYS A 580 -39.26 8.21 -10.19
C LYS A 580 -39.24 8.96 -11.52
N ARG A 581 -38.07 9.15 -12.15
CA ARG A 581 -37.92 9.74 -13.49
C ARG A 581 -38.58 8.89 -14.57
N ALA A 582 -38.40 7.57 -14.56
CA ALA A 582 -39.06 6.65 -15.50
C ALA A 582 -40.59 6.68 -15.36
N ARG A 583 -41.12 6.72 -14.12
CA ARG A 583 -42.56 6.91 -13.86
C ARG A 583 -43.07 8.29 -14.28
N ALA A 584 -42.27 9.35 -14.12
CA ALA A 584 -42.60 10.69 -14.57
C ALA A 584 -42.58 10.79 -16.11
N ALA A 585 -41.61 10.17 -16.78
CA ALA A 585 -41.54 10.05 -18.22
C ALA A 585 -42.72 9.25 -18.79
N ALA A 586 -43.05 8.10 -18.19
CA ALA A 586 -44.23 7.32 -18.59
C ALA A 586 -45.55 8.10 -18.35
N ARG A 587 -45.66 8.88 -17.26
CA ARG A 587 -46.80 9.79 -17.05
C ARG A 587 -46.83 10.92 -18.09
N LYS A 588 -45.67 11.48 -18.46
CA LYS A 588 -45.58 12.50 -19.53
C LYS A 588 -45.96 11.89 -20.88
N ASP A 589 -45.57 10.66 -21.18
CA ASP A 589 -45.94 9.95 -22.41
C ASP A 589 -47.45 9.67 -22.48
N VAL A 590 -48.07 9.28 -21.36
CA VAL A 590 -49.54 9.16 -21.26
C VAL A 590 -50.23 10.53 -21.38
N LEU A 591 -49.68 11.59 -20.77
CA LEU A 591 -50.23 12.94 -20.88
C LEU A 591 -50.11 13.49 -22.30
N LEU A 592 -48.99 13.22 -22.98
CA LEU A 592 -48.74 13.59 -24.37
C LEU A 592 -49.70 12.85 -25.30
N ARG A 593 -49.88 11.54 -25.15
CA ARG A 593 -50.90 10.78 -25.90
C ARG A 593 -52.31 11.29 -25.64
N TRP A 594 -52.62 11.73 -24.41
CA TRP A 594 -53.91 12.34 -24.10
C TRP A 594 -54.07 13.72 -24.74
N THR A 595 -53.03 14.55 -24.77
CA THR A 595 -53.08 15.81 -25.52
C THR A 595 -53.12 15.58 -27.02
N ASP A 596 -52.45 14.56 -27.56
CA ASP A 596 -52.50 14.20 -28.97
C ASP A 596 -53.88 13.65 -29.35
N ASP A 597 -54.55 12.86 -28.49
CA ASP A 597 -55.97 12.45 -28.66
C ASP A 597 -56.94 13.65 -28.60
N VAL A 598 -56.61 14.71 -27.84
CA VAL A 598 -57.41 15.94 -27.76
C VAL A 598 -57.13 16.89 -28.93
N VAL A 599 -55.89 16.92 -29.42
CA VAL A 599 -55.45 17.74 -30.56
C VAL A 599 -55.89 17.11 -31.88
N THR A 600 -55.75 15.80 -32.08
CA THR A 600 -56.26 15.11 -33.29
C THR A 600 -57.78 15.23 -33.43
N ARG A 601 -58.53 15.23 -32.32
CA ARG A 601 -59.98 15.55 -32.32
C ARG A 601 -60.32 16.98 -32.73
N ASN A 602 -59.37 17.91 -32.68
CA ASN A 602 -59.52 19.27 -33.21
C ASN A 602 -58.91 19.41 -34.61
N GLU A 603 -57.85 18.67 -34.95
CA GLU A 603 -57.13 18.76 -36.23
C GLU A 603 -57.81 18.01 -37.39
N GLU A 604 -58.81 17.15 -37.13
CA GLU A 604 -59.78 16.73 -38.17
C GLU A 604 -60.61 17.90 -38.75
N SER A 605 -60.42 19.14 -38.27
CA SER A 605 -61.05 20.36 -38.79
C SER A 605 -60.12 21.39 -39.45
N GLY A 606 -58.81 21.13 -39.59
CA GLY A 606 -57.84 22.12 -40.12
C GLY A 606 -56.70 21.51 -40.93
N GLY A 607 -56.73 21.66 -42.26
CA GLY A 607 -55.77 20.99 -43.16
C GLY A 607 -54.55 21.83 -43.59
N GLY A 608 -53.48 21.11 -43.94
CA GLY A 608 -52.47 21.53 -44.93
C GLY A 608 -51.26 22.33 -44.43
N GLY A 609 -50.05 21.77 -44.54
CA GLY A 609 -48.81 22.50 -44.23
C GLY A 609 -47.51 21.67 -44.27
N GLU A 610 -47.07 21.23 -45.44
CA GLU A 610 -45.81 20.49 -45.62
C GLU A 610 -44.55 21.40 -45.46
N LYS A 611 -43.54 20.97 -44.68
CA LYS A 611 -42.12 21.28 -44.95
C LYS A 611 -41.12 20.37 -44.21
N ARG A 612 -39.94 20.19 -44.82
CA ARG A 612 -38.87 19.23 -44.46
C ARG A 612 -37.51 19.93 -44.24
N ARG A 613 -36.59 19.18 -43.59
CA ARG A 613 -35.12 19.36 -43.45
C ARG A 613 -34.64 20.39 -42.40
N GLY A 614 -33.50 20.17 -41.74
CA GLY A 614 -32.59 19.01 -41.87
C GLY A 614 -31.49 18.95 -40.78
N GLU A 615 -30.78 17.82 -40.74
CA GLU A 615 -29.74 17.51 -39.76
C GLU A 615 -28.37 18.11 -40.13
N SER A 616 -27.55 18.42 -39.13
CA SER A 616 -26.11 18.64 -39.27
C SER A 616 -25.40 18.17 -37.99
N THR A 617 -24.43 17.26 -38.13
CA THR A 617 -23.67 16.69 -37.01
C THR A 617 -22.18 16.96 -37.18
N THR A 618 -21.61 17.79 -36.30
CA THR A 618 -20.16 17.94 -36.14
C THR A 618 -19.75 17.49 -34.74
N SER A 619 -19.25 16.26 -34.63
CA SER A 619 -18.76 15.69 -33.38
C SER A 619 -17.30 16.11 -33.13
N SER A 620 -17.11 17.15 -32.31
CA SER A 620 -15.82 17.38 -31.64
C SER A 620 -15.76 16.51 -30.38
N CYS A 621 -14.83 15.55 -30.34
CA CYS A 621 -14.69 14.63 -29.21
C CYS A 621 -13.91 15.30 -28.07
N ALA A 622 -14.55 16.21 -27.34
CA ALA A 622 -14.08 16.61 -26.03
C ALA A 622 -14.40 15.50 -25.03
N LEU A 623 -13.37 14.86 -24.45
CA LEU A 623 -13.53 13.93 -23.33
C LEU A 623 -14.31 14.64 -22.21
N GLY A 624 -15.40 14.02 -21.78
CA GLY A 624 -16.26 14.59 -20.74
C GLY A 624 -15.50 14.72 -19.42
N ARG A 625 -15.84 15.74 -18.61
CA ARG A 625 -15.27 15.94 -17.27
C ARG A 625 -15.32 14.66 -16.41
N GLU A 626 -16.36 13.83 -16.58
CA GLU A 626 -16.51 12.54 -15.87
C GLU A 626 -15.56 11.44 -16.40
N GLU A 627 -15.22 11.43 -17.69
CA GLU A 627 -14.31 10.45 -18.30
C GLU A 627 -12.87 10.73 -17.90
N LEU A 628 -12.48 12.01 -17.81
CA LEU A 628 -11.15 12.42 -17.33
C LEU A 628 -10.95 12.13 -15.83
N VAL A 629 -11.99 12.32 -15.00
CA VAL A 629 -11.99 11.90 -13.58
C VAL A 629 -11.80 10.38 -13.47
N GLY A 630 -12.43 9.62 -14.35
CA GLY A 630 -12.20 8.17 -14.47
C GLY A 630 -10.73 7.86 -14.70
N VAL A 631 -10.13 8.37 -15.78
CA VAL A 631 -8.73 8.09 -16.16
C VAL A 631 -7.73 8.48 -15.07
N LEU A 632 -7.90 9.66 -14.44
CA LEU A 632 -6.97 10.15 -13.42
C LEU A 632 -7.05 9.40 -12.08
N SER A 633 -8.14 8.65 -11.84
CA SER A 633 -8.26 7.81 -10.64
C SER A 633 -7.38 6.56 -10.62
N PHE A 634 -6.71 6.24 -11.75
CA PHE A 634 -5.87 5.05 -11.91
C PHE A 634 -4.36 5.29 -11.72
N LEU A 635 -3.92 6.51 -11.42
CA LEU A 635 -2.49 6.85 -11.25
C LEU A 635 -2.09 6.88 -9.77
N ASP A 636 -0.93 6.31 -9.44
CA ASP A 636 -0.34 6.45 -8.10
C ASP A 636 0.15 7.87 -7.83
N ALA A 637 0.40 8.21 -6.56
CA ALA A 637 0.77 9.57 -6.13
C ALA A 637 2.04 10.14 -6.79
N LYS A 638 2.95 9.30 -7.29
CA LYS A 638 4.17 9.74 -8.01
C LYS A 638 3.84 10.02 -9.48
N ASN A 639 3.11 9.11 -10.13
CA ASN A 639 2.70 9.26 -11.53
C ASN A 639 1.65 10.38 -11.72
N LEU A 640 0.78 10.60 -10.74
CA LEU A 640 -0.18 11.71 -10.69
C LEU A 640 0.54 13.07 -10.65
N CYS A 641 1.67 13.16 -9.93
CA CYS A 641 2.49 14.38 -9.84
C CYS A 641 3.20 14.69 -11.17
N VAL A 642 3.71 13.67 -11.87
CA VAL A 642 4.29 13.81 -13.21
C VAL A 642 3.23 14.24 -14.25
N ALA A 643 2.02 13.68 -14.17
CA ALA A 643 0.90 14.06 -15.04
C ALA A 643 0.38 15.50 -14.76
N ALA A 644 0.39 15.94 -13.49
CA ALA A 644 -0.01 17.29 -13.10
C ALA A 644 0.88 18.38 -13.71
N CYS A 645 2.19 18.12 -13.84
CA CYS A 645 3.15 19.02 -14.48
C CYS A 645 2.99 19.13 -16.01
N ALA A 646 2.19 18.26 -16.64
CA ALA A 646 2.15 18.10 -18.09
C ALA A 646 0.94 18.74 -18.81
N GLY A 647 -0.08 19.26 -18.10
CA GLY A 647 -1.21 19.91 -18.79
C GLY A 647 -2.31 20.53 -17.92
N ARG A 648 -2.78 21.72 -18.33
CA ARG A 648 -3.77 22.54 -17.60
C ARG A 648 -5.10 21.81 -17.35
N ALA A 649 -5.57 20.99 -18.30
CA ALA A 649 -6.82 20.23 -18.16
C ALA A 649 -6.77 19.17 -17.03
N ILE A 650 -5.58 18.66 -16.69
CA ILE A 650 -5.38 17.70 -15.60
C ILE A 650 -5.38 18.44 -14.25
N GLN A 651 -4.75 19.62 -14.17
CA GLN A 651 -4.82 20.47 -12.97
C GLN A 651 -6.27 20.77 -12.57
N THR A 652 -7.14 21.14 -13.52
CA THR A 652 -8.58 21.42 -13.26
C THR A 652 -9.34 20.20 -12.70
N VAL A 653 -8.90 18.97 -12.99
CA VAL A 653 -9.56 17.74 -12.54
C VAL A 653 -8.96 17.19 -11.24
N LEU A 654 -7.69 17.49 -10.94
CA LEU A 654 -7.08 17.18 -9.63
C LEU A 654 -7.75 17.91 -8.46
N VAL A 655 -8.43 19.03 -8.72
CA VAL A 655 -9.27 19.74 -7.74
C VAL A 655 -10.60 19.01 -7.45
N THR A 656 -10.92 17.89 -8.11
CA THR A 656 -12.22 17.22 -7.94
C THR A 656 -12.36 16.64 -6.51
N PRO A 657 -13.28 17.15 -5.66
CA PRO A 657 -13.29 16.82 -4.23
C PRO A 657 -13.56 15.35 -3.90
N SER A 658 -14.10 14.58 -4.85
CA SER A 658 -14.38 13.15 -4.72
C SER A 658 -13.12 12.29 -4.71
N LEU A 659 -12.10 12.65 -5.51
CA LEU A 659 -10.89 11.85 -5.67
C LEU A 659 -9.95 12.07 -4.48
N LEU A 660 -9.74 13.33 -4.12
CA LEU A 660 -8.94 13.73 -2.95
C LEU A 660 -9.45 13.15 -1.64
N ARG A 661 -10.78 13.15 -1.44
CA ARG A 661 -11.47 12.56 -0.30
C ARG A 661 -11.25 11.03 -0.17
N THR A 662 -10.90 10.36 -1.27
CA THR A 662 -10.68 8.90 -1.30
C THR A 662 -9.23 8.53 -0.99
N LEU A 663 -8.26 9.36 -1.38
CA LEU A 663 -6.83 9.07 -1.24
C LEU A 663 -6.22 9.51 0.10
N TYR A 664 -6.73 10.59 0.70
CA TYR A 664 -6.03 11.27 1.82
C TYR A 664 -6.89 11.49 3.08
N GLY A 665 -8.07 10.87 3.14
CA GLY A 665 -9.01 11.02 4.25
C GLY A 665 -10.00 12.15 4.04
N VAL A 666 -11.09 12.09 4.80
CA VAL A 666 -12.23 13.01 4.68
C VAL A 666 -11.93 14.25 5.52
N VAL A 667 -11.88 15.44 4.90
CA VAL A 667 -12.05 16.73 5.61
C VAL A 667 -13.29 16.59 6.50
N PRO A 668 -13.21 16.82 7.82
CA PRO A 668 -14.29 16.48 8.75
C PRO A 668 -15.61 17.12 8.31
N THR A 669 -16.70 16.36 8.39
CA THR A 669 -18.05 16.86 8.06
C THR A 669 -18.66 17.70 9.18
N ARG A 670 -17.84 18.09 10.16
CA ARG A 670 -18.16 18.94 11.30
C ARG A 670 -17.02 19.94 11.49
N VAL A 671 -17.35 21.10 12.04
CA VAL A 671 -16.40 22.09 12.54
C VAL A 671 -15.52 21.46 13.62
N LEU A 672 -14.21 21.77 13.60
CA LEU A 672 -13.29 21.35 14.65
C LEU A 672 -13.59 22.07 15.98
N ARG A 673 -13.45 21.35 17.09
CA ARG A 673 -13.50 21.93 18.45
C ARG A 673 -12.10 22.31 18.94
N ALA A 674 -12.01 23.25 19.87
CA ALA A 674 -10.75 23.59 20.55
C ALA A 674 -10.02 22.33 21.06
N GLY A 675 -8.73 22.22 20.75
CA GLY A 675 -7.89 21.05 21.01
C GLY A 675 -7.92 19.96 19.93
N GLU A 676 -8.86 19.98 18.98
CA GLU A 676 -8.88 19.04 17.86
C GLU A 676 -7.88 19.45 16.76
N ALA A 677 -7.39 18.45 16.02
CA ALA A 677 -6.48 18.64 14.90
C ALA A 677 -6.87 17.78 13.69
N TYR A 678 -6.61 18.31 12.49
CA TYR A 678 -6.96 17.69 11.21
C TYR A 678 -5.83 17.87 10.18
N GLY A 679 -5.41 16.80 9.50
CA GLY A 679 -4.43 16.90 8.40
C GLY A 679 -5.10 17.36 7.12
N LEU A 680 -4.67 18.51 6.57
CA LEU A 680 -5.16 19.01 5.29
C LEU A 680 -4.77 18.04 4.14
N PRO A 681 -5.58 17.95 3.07
CA PRO A 681 -5.22 17.16 1.89
C PRO A 681 -3.86 17.60 1.31
N PRO A 682 -3.04 16.69 0.74
CA PRO A 682 -1.75 17.04 0.16
C PRO A 682 -1.82 17.98 -1.06
N LEU A 683 -2.96 18.05 -1.75
CA LEU A 683 -3.22 19.03 -2.82
C LEU A 683 -3.94 20.29 -2.30
N GLN A 684 -4.05 20.50 -0.99
CA GLN A 684 -4.58 21.74 -0.43
C GLN A 684 -3.56 22.85 -0.69
N THR A 685 -3.80 23.64 -1.73
CA THR A 685 -2.93 24.75 -2.13
C THR A 685 -3.32 26.05 -1.46
N ARG A 686 -4.59 26.26 -1.11
CA ARG A 686 -5.09 27.55 -0.60
C ARG A 686 -6.06 27.39 0.57
N VAL A 687 -6.06 28.37 1.47
CA VAL A 687 -7.13 28.59 2.47
C VAL A 687 -7.48 30.08 2.54
N ARG A 688 -8.67 30.40 3.02
CA ARG A 688 -9.12 31.78 3.23
C ARG A 688 -9.74 31.91 4.61
N LEU A 689 -9.21 32.78 5.46
CA LEU A 689 -9.92 33.27 6.63
C LEU A 689 -10.86 34.40 6.20
N VAL A 690 -12.08 34.40 6.73
CA VAL A 690 -13.08 35.46 6.58
C VAL A 690 -13.56 35.80 7.98
N GLU A 691 -13.57 37.08 8.33
CA GLU A 691 -14.19 37.59 9.54
C GLU A 691 -15.14 38.74 9.22
N ARG A 692 -16.26 38.76 9.96
CA ARG A 692 -17.20 39.88 10.04
C ARG A 692 -17.39 40.27 11.50
N TRP A 693 -17.26 41.56 11.81
CA TRP A 693 -17.50 42.15 13.14
C TRP A 693 -18.51 43.29 13.09
N TYR A 694 -18.92 43.77 14.27
CA TYR A 694 -19.86 44.86 14.45
C TYR A 694 -19.25 45.92 15.38
N TYR A 695 -19.64 47.19 15.20
CA TYR A 695 -19.16 48.31 16.00
C TYR A 695 -20.31 49.21 16.48
N GLY A 696 -20.01 50.02 17.50
CA GLY A 696 -20.97 50.93 18.12
C GLY A 696 -21.11 52.29 17.40
N PRO A 697 -21.53 53.35 18.11
CA PRO A 697 -21.64 54.71 17.54
C PRO A 697 -20.31 55.31 17.05
N ALA A 698 -19.18 54.76 17.50
CA ALA A 698 -17.86 55.02 16.97
C ALA A 698 -17.32 53.73 16.34
N ILE A 699 -16.55 53.85 15.27
CA ILE A 699 -15.95 52.70 14.59
C ILE A 699 -14.84 52.13 15.49
N GLU A 700 -15.08 50.91 15.96
CA GLU A 700 -14.10 50.10 16.67
C GLU A 700 -13.69 48.94 15.76
N TYR A 701 -12.38 48.66 15.73
CA TYR A 701 -11.77 47.71 14.81
C TYR A 701 -11.47 46.39 15.54
N LEU A 702 -11.77 45.28 14.84
CA LEU A 702 -11.43 43.93 15.25
C LEU A 702 -10.67 43.31 14.08
N ASP A 703 -9.37 43.09 14.25
CA ASP A 703 -8.47 42.64 13.20
C ASP A 703 -8.16 41.16 13.33
N ALA A 704 -8.31 40.40 12.24
CA ALA A 704 -7.62 39.13 12.10
C ALA A 704 -6.16 39.37 11.72
N SER A 705 -5.31 38.42 12.07
CA SER A 705 -3.90 38.48 11.72
C SER A 705 -3.35 37.07 11.52
N CYS A 706 -2.44 36.93 10.56
CA CYS A 706 -1.71 35.70 10.31
C CYS A 706 -0.25 35.85 10.76
N LEU A 707 0.03 35.34 11.96
CA LEU A 707 1.37 35.27 12.55
C LEU A 707 2.09 34.05 11.99
N VAL A 708 3.29 34.22 11.45
CA VAL A 708 4.04 33.15 10.77
C VAL A 708 5.21 32.71 11.68
N LEU A 709 5.40 31.39 11.88
CA LEU A 709 6.45 30.81 12.75
C LEU A 709 7.40 29.86 12.01
N GLY A 710 8.67 29.84 12.45
CA GLY A 710 9.74 28.99 11.93
C GLY A 710 9.82 27.62 12.61
N PHE A 711 10.65 26.72 12.11
CA PHE A 711 10.85 25.38 12.71
C PHE A 711 11.55 25.42 14.08
N ASP A 712 12.17 26.55 14.41
CA ASP A 712 12.65 26.93 15.74
C ASP A 712 11.55 27.49 16.67
N CYS A 713 10.29 27.50 16.20
CA CYS A 713 9.13 28.12 16.82
C CYS A 713 9.28 29.64 17.05
N ARG A 714 10.16 30.34 16.33
CA ARG A 714 10.42 31.77 16.57
C ARG A 714 9.67 32.73 15.66
N PRO A 715 9.48 33.93 16.22
CA PRO A 715 9.72 35.25 15.67
C PRO A 715 10.38 35.22 14.31
N LEU A 716 9.63 35.63 13.31
CA LEU A 716 9.96 35.38 11.94
C LEU A 716 9.84 36.78 11.28
N GLY A 717 10.77 37.14 10.37
CA GLY A 717 10.98 38.52 9.90
C GLY A 717 10.43 38.95 8.51
N TYR A 718 9.33 38.37 8.01
CA TYR A 718 8.55 38.75 6.79
C TYR A 718 7.04 38.55 7.05
N ARG A 719 6.66 38.46 8.33
CA ARG A 719 5.99 37.26 8.86
C ARG A 719 4.86 37.58 9.85
N LEU A 720 4.27 38.77 9.69
CA LEU A 720 2.93 39.15 10.15
C LEU A 720 2.17 39.64 8.90
N VAL A 721 0.91 39.25 8.75
CA VAL A 721 -0.04 39.85 7.82
C VAL A 721 -1.28 40.27 8.62
N ASP A 722 -1.56 41.56 8.56
CA ASP A 722 -2.62 42.31 9.24
C ASP A 722 -3.04 43.49 8.32
N TYR A 723 -3.86 44.42 8.80
CA TYR A 723 -4.28 45.59 8.00
C TYR A 723 -3.14 46.57 7.65
N LYS A 724 -2.00 46.57 8.37
CA LYS A 724 -0.80 47.39 8.04
C LYS A 724 0.12 46.70 7.05
N HIS A 725 0.14 45.37 7.08
CA HIS A 725 1.06 44.51 6.35
C HIS A 725 0.25 43.62 5.42
N GLU A 726 -0.49 44.24 4.50
CA GLU A 726 -1.51 43.59 3.67
C GLU A 726 -0.99 42.48 2.74
N SER A 727 0.32 42.32 2.58
CA SER A 727 0.87 41.23 1.80
C SER A 727 2.20 40.70 2.33
N ALA A 728 2.36 39.39 2.25
CA ALA A 728 3.63 38.70 2.37
C ALA A 728 3.66 37.55 1.35
N ARG A 729 4.80 36.86 1.24
CA ARG A 729 4.95 35.79 0.24
C ARG A 729 3.98 34.63 0.52
N GLY A 730 2.91 34.53 -0.27
CA GLY A 730 1.85 33.53 -0.12
C GLY A 730 0.76 33.91 0.89
N LEU A 731 0.66 35.18 1.29
CA LEU A 731 -0.34 35.70 2.22
C LEU A 731 -0.84 37.07 1.74
N ARG A 732 -2.15 37.32 1.75
CA ARG A 732 -2.78 38.61 1.41
C ARG A 732 -3.90 38.94 2.41
N HIS A 733 -3.90 40.16 2.96
CA HIS A 733 -5.01 40.76 3.71
C HIS A 733 -5.87 41.59 2.75
N SER A 734 -7.16 41.75 3.01
CA SER A 734 -8.03 42.68 2.26
C SER A 734 -7.99 44.13 2.76
N GLY A 735 -7.37 44.36 3.92
CA GLY A 735 -7.68 45.52 4.76
C GLY A 735 -9.11 45.45 5.31
N ASP A 736 -9.52 46.49 6.03
CA ASP A 736 -10.88 46.60 6.59
C ASP A 736 -11.88 47.10 5.55
N GLN A 737 -12.92 46.31 5.31
CA GLN A 737 -14.04 46.66 4.45
C GLN A 737 -15.22 47.05 5.33
N LEU A 738 -15.44 48.35 5.50
CA LEU A 738 -16.48 48.87 6.38
C LEU A 738 -17.84 48.95 5.66
N ASP A 739 -18.88 48.51 6.36
CA ASP A 739 -20.30 48.60 6.01
C ASP A 739 -20.99 49.56 7.01
N PRO A 740 -21.07 50.87 6.69
CA PRO A 740 -21.65 51.87 7.59
C PRO A 740 -23.16 51.72 7.79
N GLU A 741 -23.87 51.08 6.85
CA GLU A 741 -25.33 50.92 6.93
C GLU A 741 -25.71 49.89 7.99
N ASN A 742 -24.94 48.82 8.12
CA ASN A 742 -25.15 47.77 9.11
C ASN A 742 -24.25 47.91 10.37
N SER A 743 -23.46 48.99 10.46
CA SER A 743 -22.44 49.19 11.53
C SER A 743 -21.52 47.97 11.68
N ALA A 744 -21.07 47.43 10.54
CA ALA A 744 -20.30 46.21 10.44
C ALA A 744 -18.99 46.43 9.68
N GLY A 745 -18.03 45.54 9.88
CA GLY A 745 -16.82 45.45 9.08
C GLY A 745 -16.56 44.00 8.67
N ASP A 746 -15.95 43.82 7.50
CA ASP A 746 -15.48 42.53 6.99
C ASP A 746 -13.99 42.63 6.64
N HIS A 747 -13.26 41.53 6.79
CA HIS A 747 -11.94 41.36 6.14
C HIS A 747 -11.69 39.90 5.78
N THR A 748 -10.66 39.66 4.98
CA THR A 748 -10.20 38.32 4.61
C THR A 748 -8.69 38.19 4.63
N ILE A 749 -8.20 37.00 5.03
CA ILE A 749 -6.80 36.61 4.89
C ILE A 749 -6.72 35.42 3.94
N GLN A 750 -6.09 35.63 2.79
CA GLN A 750 -5.88 34.64 1.75
C GLN A 750 -4.49 34.03 1.91
N VAL A 751 -4.40 32.71 1.84
CA VAL A 751 -3.15 31.98 2.04
C VAL A 751 -2.92 31.03 0.87
N ASP A 752 -1.79 31.17 0.17
CA ASP A 752 -1.30 30.19 -0.79
C ASP A 752 -0.18 29.35 -0.16
N LEU A 753 -0.57 28.15 0.28
CA LEU A 753 0.26 27.16 0.94
C LEU A 753 1.42 26.63 0.08
N THR A 754 1.38 26.88 -1.24
CA THR A 754 2.44 26.49 -2.19
C THR A 754 3.44 27.62 -2.45
N ALA A 755 3.01 28.87 -2.33
CA ALA A 755 3.89 30.04 -2.44
C ALA A 755 4.74 30.26 -1.18
N LEU A 756 4.26 29.81 0.00
CA LEU A 756 4.95 29.93 1.28
C LEU A 756 6.39 29.35 1.24
N PRO A 757 7.39 30.07 1.78
CA PRO A 757 8.75 29.57 1.94
C PRO A 757 8.85 28.25 2.71
N ARG A 758 9.93 27.48 2.48
CA ARG A 758 10.14 26.15 3.07
C ARG A 758 10.49 26.16 4.56
N ASP A 759 10.97 27.28 5.09
CA ASP A 759 11.30 27.51 6.51
C ASP A 759 10.06 27.77 7.38
N VAL A 760 8.89 28.06 6.79
CA VAL A 760 7.64 28.20 7.55
C VAL A 760 7.25 26.86 8.19
N HIS A 761 7.09 26.86 9.51
CA HIS A 761 6.59 25.73 10.29
C HIS A 761 5.09 25.84 10.55
N ALA A 762 4.62 27.03 10.92
CA ALA A 762 3.22 27.28 11.23
C ALA A 762 2.74 28.68 10.77
N LEU A 763 1.44 28.75 10.52
CA LEU A 763 0.63 29.96 10.37
C LEU A 763 -0.37 29.97 11.53
N CYS A 764 -0.45 31.06 12.28
CA CYS A 764 -1.25 31.19 13.47
C CYS A 764 -2.23 32.34 13.28
N PHE A 765 -3.52 32.02 13.25
CA PHE A 765 -4.59 32.97 13.03
C PHE A 765 -5.12 33.49 14.37
N THR A 766 -5.00 34.79 14.57
CA THR A 766 -5.41 35.49 15.79
C THR A 766 -6.40 36.58 15.46
N ILE A 767 -7.33 36.86 16.36
CA ILE A 767 -8.27 37.97 16.24
C ILE A 767 -8.04 38.90 17.43
N SER A 768 -7.88 40.20 17.20
CA SER A 768 -7.52 41.17 18.25
C SER A 768 -8.24 42.50 18.10
N ALA A 769 -8.81 43.01 19.19
CA ALA A 769 -9.45 44.31 19.24
C ALA A 769 -8.39 45.42 19.23
N TRP A 770 -8.68 46.51 18.52
CA TRP A 770 -7.81 47.67 18.42
C TRP A 770 -7.73 48.42 19.77
N THR A 771 -8.75 49.18 20.15
CA THR A 771 -8.73 50.03 21.37
C THR A 771 -9.50 49.49 22.57
N THR A 772 -10.41 48.53 22.39
CA THR A 772 -11.35 48.06 23.44
C THR A 772 -11.10 46.59 23.82
N SER A 773 -12.00 45.96 24.56
CA SER A 773 -11.94 44.52 24.88
C SER A 773 -12.80 43.70 23.91
N LEU A 774 -12.52 42.40 23.77
CA LEU A 774 -13.37 41.48 23.01
C LEU A 774 -14.81 41.46 23.55
N GLY A 775 -15.00 41.63 24.86
CA GLY A 775 -16.34 41.76 25.45
C GLY A 775 -17.08 43.03 25.01
N THR A 776 -16.35 44.11 24.73
CA THR A 776 -16.94 45.32 24.14
C THR A 776 -17.38 45.04 22.70
N MET A 777 -16.52 44.46 21.88
CA MET A 777 -16.84 44.11 20.49
C MET A 777 -18.03 43.14 20.38
N VAL A 778 -18.04 42.08 21.19
CA VAL A 778 -19.16 41.11 21.26
C VAL A 778 -20.46 41.76 21.73
N SER A 779 -20.41 42.84 22.52
CA SER A 779 -21.61 43.56 22.97
C SER A 779 -22.31 44.36 21.87
N TYR A 780 -21.59 44.76 20.80
CA TYR A 780 -22.19 45.37 19.60
C TYR A 780 -22.81 44.31 18.68
N GLY A 781 -22.18 43.14 18.61
CA GLY A 781 -22.69 41.96 17.93
C GLY A 781 -21.62 40.88 17.89
N ALA A 782 -22.00 39.60 18.06
CA ALA A 782 -21.04 38.51 18.07
C ALA A 782 -20.31 38.40 16.70
N PRO A 783 -18.97 38.57 16.65
CA PRO A 783 -18.22 38.42 15.41
C PRO A 783 -18.28 36.98 14.87
N SER A 784 -18.20 36.83 13.56
CA SER A 784 -18.20 35.54 12.87
C SER A 784 -16.88 35.34 12.14
N ILE A 785 -16.07 34.37 12.60
CA ILE A 785 -14.77 34.07 11.99
C ILE A 785 -14.76 32.63 11.46
N HIS A 786 -14.42 32.49 10.18
CA HIS A 786 -14.42 31.23 9.46
C HIS A 786 -13.09 31.02 8.72
N LEU A 787 -12.44 29.88 8.94
CA LEU A 787 -11.36 29.41 8.06
C LEU A 787 -11.94 28.46 7.02
N LEU A 788 -11.82 28.83 5.75
CA LEU A 788 -12.41 28.15 4.59
C LEU A 788 -11.36 27.48 3.70
N ASP A 789 -11.72 26.33 3.16
CA ASP A 789 -11.09 25.65 2.02
C ASP A 789 -11.44 26.41 0.73
N SER A 790 -10.45 27.13 0.18
CA SER A 790 -10.57 27.93 -1.03
C SER A 790 -10.14 27.13 -2.26
N ALA A 791 -10.90 26.09 -2.58
CA ALA A 791 -10.65 25.22 -3.73
C ALA A 791 -11.11 25.80 -5.09
N ALA A 792 -11.88 26.90 -5.08
CA ALA A 792 -12.18 27.68 -6.28
C ALA A 792 -10.99 28.59 -6.63
N GLY A 793 -10.83 28.92 -7.92
CA GLY A 793 -9.77 29.80 -8.37
C GLY A 793 -9.91 31.21 -7.80
N PHE A 794 -8.77 31.80 -7.46
CA PHE A 794 -8.65 33.25 -7.63
C PHE A 794 -8.36 33.42 -9.11
N ASP A 795 -9.35 33.88 -9.85
CA ASP A 795 -9.08 34.61 -11.07
C ASP A 795 -8.60 35.99 -10.58
N ASP A 796 -7.34 36.32 -10.88
CA ASP A 796 -6.64 37.54 -10.42
C ASP A 796 -7.06 38.80 -11.23
N ASP A 797 -8.13 38.70 -12.02
CA ASP A 797 -8.70 39.83 -12.75
C ASP A 797 -9.64 40.59 -11.79
N ASP A 798 -9.22 41.79 -11.35
CA ASP A 798 -9.94 42.72 -10.45
C ASP A 798 -11.22 43.33 -11.10
N ASP A 799 -11.90 42.62 -12.01
CA ASP A 799 -13.14 43.06 -12.67
C ASP A 799 -14.36 42.76 -11.77
N ASP A 800 -15.01 43.85 -11.36
CA ASP A 800 -16.06 44.04 -10.32
C ASP A 800 -17.43 43.36 -10.60
N ASP A 801 -17.47 42.24 -11.32
CA ASP A 801 -18.68 41.46 -11.59
C ASP A 801 -18.92 40.43 -10.47
N GLY A 802 -19.49 40.90 -9.34
CA GLY A 802 -19.67 40.15 -8.10
C GLY A 802 -20.69 38.99 -8.13
N ASP A 803 -20.45 37.95 -8.93
CA ASP A 803 -21.32 36.76 -9.03
C ASP A 803 -20.65 35.45 -8.57
N ASP A 804 -21.09 34.99 -7.39
CA ASP A 804 -21.14 33.60 -6.93
C ASP A 804 -19.85 32.75 -7.00
N ASN A 805 -18.74 33.30 -6.48
CA ASN A 805 -17.58 32.52 -6.06
C ASN A 805 -17.95 31.72 -4.78
N GLY A 806 -18.70 30.63 -5.00
CA GLY A 806 -19.53 29.95 -4.00
C GLY A 806 -18.81 29.60 -2.69
N PRO A 807 -19.54 29.59 -1.55
CA PRO A 807 -18.94 29.61 -0.22
C PRO A 807 -17.95 28.46 -0.01
N GLY A 808 -16.68 28.82 0.12
CA GLY A 808 -15.57 27.91 0.39
C GLY A 808 -15.89 27.03 1.60
N ARG A 809 -15.44 25.77 1.58
CA ARG A 809 -15.89 24.82 2.59
C ARG A 809 -15.24 25.13 3.94
N GLU A 810 -16.05 25.35 4.95
CA GLU A 810 -15.56 25.60 6.31
C GLU A 810 -14.72 24.44 6.86
N LEU A 811 -13.54 24.80 7.40
CA LEU A 811 -12.57 23.91 8.06
C LEU A 811 -12.63 24.07 9.58
N CYS A 812 -12.77 25.31 10.05
CA CYS A 812 -12.91 25.69 11.45
C CYS A 812 -13.66 27.03 11.55
N GLN A 813 -14.49 27.19 12.57
CA GLN A 813 -15.17 28.44 12.92
C GLN A 813 -14.77 28.81 14.35
N TYR A 814 -14.68 30.09 14.66
CA TYR A 814 -14.70 30.58 16.03
C TYR A 814 -16.04 31.27 16.30
N SER A 815 -16.67 30.94 17.43
CA SER A 815 -17.89 31.61 17.89
C SER A 815 -17.66 32.14 19.28
N PHE A 816 -18.02 33.41 19.49
CA PHE A 816 -18.04 34.06 20.80
C PHE A 816 -19.33 33.75 21.58
N GLU A 817 -20.30 33.03 21.01
CA GLU A 817 -21.57 32.72 21.65
C GLU A 817 -21.37 31.90 22.95
N GLY A 818 -21.76 32.49 24.08
CA GLY A 818 -21.63 31.86 25.40
C GLY A 818 -20.21 31.79 25.95
N VAL A 819 -19.25 32.48 25.33
CA VAL A 819 -17.87 32.57 25.82
C VAL A 819 -17.72 33.79 26.72
N ASP A 820 -17.21 33.61 27.93
CA ASP A 820 -16.81 34.73 28.78
C ASP A 820 -15.51 35.33 28.24
N THR A 821 -15.63 36.50 27.62
CA THR A 821 -14.51 37.26 27.05
C THR A 821 -13.77 38.08 28.11
N GLY A 822 -14.37 38.37 29.27
CA GLY A 822 -13.82 39.27 30.28
C GLY A 822 -13.16 40.54 29.70
N ASP A 823 -11.98 40.87 30.25
CA ASP A 823 -11.11 41.95 29.77
C ASP A 823 -10.11 41.51 28.68
N HIS A 824 -10.29 40.32 28.07
CA HIS A 824 -9.39 39.84 27.02
C HIS A 824 -9.49 40.73 25.76
N THR A 825 -8.36 40.92 25.10
CA THR A 825 -8.24 41.77 23.90
C THR A 825 -7.90 40.98 22.63
N CYS A 826 -7.50 39.70 22.78
CA CYS A 826 -7.13 38.82 21.66
C CYS A 826 -7.60 37.38 21.89
N VAL A 827 -7.97 36.68 20.81
CA VAL A 827 -8.12 35.23 20.77
C VAL A 827 -7.17 34.61 19.74
N PHE A 828 -6.53 33.51 20.11
CA PHE A 828 -5.80 32.65 19.18
C PHE A 828 -6.75 31.55 18.67
N MET A 829 -7.30 31.76 17.47
CA MET A 829 -8.33 30.90 16.89
C MET A 829 -7.77 29.51 16.52
N CYS A 830 -6.84 29.47 15.58
CA CYS A 830 -6.37 28.22 15.00
C CYS A 830 -4.98 28.37 14.36
N ALA A 831 -4.32 27.25 14.09
CA ALA A 831 -3.02 27.25 13.43
C ALA A 831 -2.92 26.17 12.34
N LEU A 832 -2.33 26.51 11.20
CA LEU A 832 -1.87 25.55 10.20
C LEU A 832 -0.39 25.25 10.45
N ARG A 833 -0.03 23.99 10.68
CA ARG A 833 1.34 23.56 11.01
C ARG A 833 1.80 22.40 10.13
N ARG A 834 3.06 22.35 9.73
CA ARG A 834 3.69 21.15 9.11
C ARG A 834 4.91 20.69 9.92
N PRO A 835 5.06 19.38 10.23
CA PRO A 835 6.15 18.90 11.09
C PRO A 835 7.54 18.93 10.42
N THR A 836 7.62 18.95 9.09
CA THR A 836 8.87 19.15 8.33
C THR A 836 8.59 20.03 7.10
N PRO A 837 9.62 20.61 6.44
CA PRO A 837 9.46 21.46 5.25
C PRO A 837 8.71 20.81 4.07
N THR A 838 8.65 19.48 4.02
CA THR A 838 8.00 18.69 2.96
C THR A 838 6.75 17.95 3.42
N ALA A 839 6.36 18.08 4.69
CA ALA A 839 5.18 17.42 5.22
C ALA A 839 3.90 18.20 4.87
N CYS A 840 2.77 17.48 4.82
CA CYS A 840 1.46 18.09 4.64
C CYS A 840 1.08 18.96 5.86
N TRP A 841 0.34 20.03 5.57
CA TRP A 841 -0.19 20.93 6.60
C TRP A 841 -1.25 20.24 7.46
N LYS A 842 -1.32 20.63 8.74
CA LYS A 842 -2.32 20.20 9.72
C LYS A 842 -2.95 21.42 10.36
N LEU A 843 -4.27 21.49 10.34
CA LEU A 843 -5.06 22.47 11.07
C LEU A 843 -5.21 22.02 12.53
N HIS A 844 -4.94 22.93 13.45
CA HIS A 844 -5.16 22.80 14.89
C HIS A 844 -6.16 23.87 15.30
N ALA A 845 -7.32 23.48 15.83
CA ALA A 845 -8.24 24.41 16.46
C ALA A 845 -7.74 24.70 17.89
N VAL A 846 -7.47 25.98 18.20
CA VAL A 846 -6.83 26.38 19.46
C VAL A 846 -7.88 27.03 20.38
N GLY A 847 -8.43 28.17 19.97
CA GLY A 847 -9.54 28.85 20.64
C GLY A 847 -9.20 29.46 22.01
N THR A 848 -7.95 29.83 22.27
CA THR A 848 -7.52 30.37 23.58
C THR A 848 -7.59 31.90 23.62
N MET A 849 -8.24 32.44 24.66
CA MET A 849 -8.25 33.88 24.95
C MET A 849 -6.89 34.36 25.49
N GLY A 850 -6.57 35.63 25.28
CA GLY A 850 -5.32 36.24 25.70
C GLY A 850 -5.34 37.77 25.72
N ALA A 851 -4.15 38.35 25.89
CA ALA A 851 -3.90 39.78 25.83
C ALA A 851 -3.07 40.12 24.57
N GLY A 852 -3.04 41.40 24.23
CA GLY A 852 -2.45 41.92 23.00
C GLY A 852 -3.52 42.51 22.08
N ARG A 853 -3.11 43.45 21.24
CA ARG A 853 -4.00 44.30 20.43
C ARG A 853 -3.50 44.31 18.99
N ALA A 854 -4.33 44.75 18.07
CA ALA A 854 -3.92 44.90 16.67
C ALA A 854 -2.95 46.07 16.43
N ASP A 855 -2.73 46.93 17.43
CA ASP A 855 -1.64 47.91 17.45
C ASP A 855 -0.38 47.42 18.18
N ASP A 856 -0.51 46.40 19.04
CA ASP A 856 0.55 45.81 19.88
C ASP A 856 0.43 44.27 19.95
N TYR A 857 1.15 43.61 19.04
CA TYR A 857 1.23 42.16 18.94
C TYR A 857 2.18 41.51 19.95
N ASP A 858 2.84 42.25 20.83
CA ASP A 858 3.94 41.72 21.66
C ASP A 858 3.44 40.65 22.66
N ALA A 859 2.22 40.82 23.18
CA ALA A 859 1.54 39.80 23.97
C ALA A 859 0.95 38.66 23.13
N VAL A 860 0.49 38.95 21.91
CA VAL A 860 -0.04 37.95 20.96
C VAL A 860 1.07 36.98 20.54
N TRP A 861 2.26 37.48 20.20
CA TRP A 861 3.43 36.68 19.89
C TRP A 861 3.85 35.80 21.08
N LYS A 862 3.88 36.33 22.31
CA LYS A 862 4.19 35.54 23.52
C LYS A 862 3.21 34.38 23.68
N HIS A 863 1.92 34.60 23.46
CA HIS A 863 0.88 33.57 23.53
C HIS A 863 1.05 32.50 22.43
N VAL A 864 1.22 32.91 21.18
CA VAL A 864 1.39 32.02 20.02
C VAL A 864 2.68 31.20 20.10
N CYS A 865 3.79 31.81 20.53
CA CYS A 865 5.07 31.10 20.73
C CYS A 865 4.99 30.09 21.88
N ALA A 866 4.39 30.46 23.01
CA ALA A 866 4.21 29.54 24.14
C ALA A 866 3.37 28.31 23.74
N TRP A 867 2.32 28.49 22.94
CA TRP A 867 1.58 27.37 22.36
C TRP A 867 2.46 26.51 21.45
N ALA A 868 3.22 27.12 20.53
CA ALA A 868 4.08 26.38 19.61
C ALA A 868 5.19 25.57 20.31
N SER A 869 5.80 26.13 21.36
CA SER A 869 6.81 25.45 22.18
C SER A 869 6.25 24.30 23.02
N ASN A 870 4.97 24.34 23.39
CA ASN A 870 4.29 23.27 24.12
C ASN A 870 3.84 22.10 23.24
N LEU A 871 3.92 22.22 21.91
CA LEU A 871 3.68 21.09 21.00
C LEU A 871 4.85 20.11 21.07
N PRO A 872 4.61 18.79 20.91
CA PRO A 872 5.69 17.81 20.79
C PRO A 872 6.65 18.19 19.66
N THR A 873 7.88 18.58 20.04
CA THR A 873 8.98 18.86 19.13
C THR A 873 9.51 17.54 18.60
N THR A 874 9.36 17.31 17.31
CA THR A 874 9.70 16.03 16.65
C THR A 874 11.19 15.91 16.30
N THR A 875 12.04 16.74 16.92
CA THR A 875 13.39 17.02 16.43
C THR A 875 14.44 16.77 17.50
N THR A 876 14.99 15.56 17.51
CA THR A 876 16.34 15.33 18.05
C THR A 876 17.35 15.73 16.99
N THR A 877 17.69 17.02 16.92
CA THR A 877 18.78 17.48 16.07
C THR A 877 20.10 17.08 16.69
N THR A 878 20.71 15.99 16.21
CA THR A 878 22.13 15.73 16.47
C THR A 878 22.93 16.80 15.75
N THR A 879 23.41 17.81 16.48
CA THR A 879 24.45 18.72 15.98
C THR A 879 25.70 17.91 15.72
N ILE A 880 26.04 17.74 14.44
CA ILE A 880 27.37 17.35 14.02
C ILE A 880 28.20 18.64 14.16
N SER A 881 29.17 18.66 15.08
CA SER A 881 30.23 19.66 15.02
C SER A 881 31.12 19.29 13.83
N GLU A 882 31.31 20.26 12.94
CA GLU A 882 32.47 20.31 12.07
C GLU A 882 33.57 20.92 12.95
N ASP A 883 34.37 20.06 13.58
CA ASP A 883 35.62 20.47 14.22
C ASP A 883 36.72 20.31 13.17
N ASP A 884 37.37 21.43 12.81
CA ASP A 884 38.43 21.47 11.81
C ASP A 884 39.69 20.73 12.30
N ASP A 885 40.28 19.89 11.45
CA ASP A 885 41.60 19.29 11.66
C ASP A 885 42.70 20.33 11.37
N ASP A 886 43.42 20.79 12.39
CA ASP A 886 44.73 21.44 12.26
C ASP A 886 45.65 21.10 13.46
N ASP A 887 46.96 21.00 13.16
CA ASP A 887 48.14 20.93 14.04
C ASP A 887 48.42 19.68 14.92
N ASP A 888 49.43 18.92 14.47
CA ASP A 888 50.62 18.45 15.20
C ASP A 888 50.57 18.16 16.73
N GLU A 889 50.95 16.94 17.14
CA GLU A 889 52.15 16.74 17.98
C GLU A 889 52.62 15.27 18.11
N GLU A 890 53.89 15.10 18.50
CA GLU A 890 54.55 13.80 18.74
C GLU A 890 54.18 13.16 20.09
N GLY A 891 54.33 11.83 20.18
CA GLY A 891 54.26 11.05 21.43
C GLY A 891 53.15 10.00 21.40
N GLY A 892 53.35 8.74 21.81
CA GLY A 892 54.42 8.21 22.64
C GLY A 892 53.78 7.41 23.78
N ILE A 893 53.83 6.07 23.68
CA ILE A 893 53.81 5.09 24.78
C ILE A 893 52.79 5.35 25.92
N GLU A 894 51.77 4.50 26.09
CA GLU A 894 51.89 3.31 26.96
C GLU A 894 50.64 2.42 26.95
N THR A 895 50.82 1.14 27.28
CA THR A 895 49.76 0.13 27.43
C THR A 895 49.00 0.28 28.75
N ARG A 896 47.66 0.15 28.70
CA ARG A 896 46.94 -0.68 29.69
C ARG A 896 45.60 -1.21 29.19
#